data_AF-A0A349H3R9-F1
#
_entry.id   AF-A0A349H3R9-F1
#
_cell.length_a   1.000
_cell.length_b   1.000
_cell.length_c   1.000
_cell.angle_alpha   90.00
_cell.angle_beta   90.00
_cell.angle_gamma   90.00
#
_symmetry.space_group_name_H-M   'P 1'
#
loop_
_entity.id
_entity.type
_entity.pdbx_description
1 polymer ?
#
loop_
_entity_poly.entity_id
_entity_poly.type
_entity_poly.pdbx_seq_one_letter_code
_entity_poly.pdbx_strand_id
1 'polypeptide(L)'
;MFMLSNRRCVMVQMIGLTAATLLCAQEPYFSRLDKYQTPVPYPGVRGWHLTQNLGPTGMRGWMAGNDPRKADSSESREILVKSVEPGSPADGILRPYDIILGVASAVGQAPERFTADARLAFARAITQAESHAGQGRLPLLRWRDGEVETVTLALAVMGDYAPTAPFDCPKTARIVKQAAEKVAANMPAEGDSGMIGAINGLFLLATGDERYLEPVRRTASRLSSEPFSPGGHNTWRWGYVNLFLCEYYLATGDEQVLPRIQEYSERMANGQCNPGTWGHKSVEGRIPPGYGSMNQAGLIAFQSLILARQCGVPFDEMALAHAIAFYGNYAGRGGIPYGDHAPDADSACNGKNGSAAVAFNLLDTEPVAQWFAQLCASANLGAFEGGHTGNFFNQLWTPLGAGLSGHENFSRFWSRFNSYRDLARRWDGTFVTQPLPHVREGDLGYGNYISPGPNWSTAAFALGYLGGNKELGILGRKHSVFGKEVPAAMAIQPALAMYRQQRFAECQAAVEALMKVPDPLVKDMAGQLHRAARRNQKSLELVPVGTPPQGEGDPLVRGGYTLQGRMGFVYFSPTPRPSSQASAAGQGAPVPVGLVDTLVADQPQVRRSFGIADPAAVKELLLTWDMDVGGGMRVLLNGTRIMAVSIDPGRWRNARNTLIPLKTTTLELLKPGENELMIELDADRVTTGVTCTLEAVY
;
A
#
# COMPACT_ATOMS: atom_id res chain seq x y z
N MET A 1 -15.94 61.92 48.52
CA MET A 1 -16.22 61.05 49.67
C MET A 1 -17.51 60.30 49.34
N PHE A 2 -17.42 58.97 49.33
CA PHE A 2 -18.41 57.94 49.03
C PHE A 2 -19.92 58.31 48.93
N MET A 3 -20.56 57.91 47.82
CA MET A 3 -21.93 57.39 47.84
C MET A 3 -21.89 55.91 47.44
N LEU A 4 -22.11 55.05 48.43
CA LEU A 4 -22.45 53.64 48.29
C LEU A 4 -23.95 53.51 48.52
N SER A 5 -24.68 53.03 47.52
CA SER A 5 -25.88 52.24 47.78
C SER A 5 -25.99 51.11 46.76
N ASN A 6 -26.50 49.98 47.23
CA ASN A 6 -26.89 48.79 46.47
C ASN A 6 -25.79 47.80 46.06
N ARG A 7 -25.27 47.07 47.06
CA ARG A 7 -24.76 45.70 46.89
C ARG A 7 -25.33 44.76 47.96
N ARG A 8 -26.63 44.47 47.87
CA ARG A 8 -27.27 43.32 48.54
C ARG A 8 -28.37 42.74 47.63
N CYS A 9 -27.96 42.23 46.47
CA CYS A 9 -28.80 41.34 45.65
C CYS A 9 -28.02 40.40 44.70
N VAL A 10 -26.68 40.40 44.72
CA VAL A 10 -25.88 39.63 43.74
C VAL A 10 -25.29 38.33 44.32
N MET A 11 -25.42 38.08 45.63
CA MET A 11 -24.62 37.04 46.30
C MET A 11 -25.34 35.68 46.48
N VAL A 12 -26.60 35.54 46.06
CA VAL A 12 -27.36 34.27 46.18
C VAL A 12 -27.60 33.57 44.83
N GLN A 13 -27.37 34.23 43.70
CA GLN A 13 -27.42 33.58 42.37
C GLN A 13 -26.08 33.02 41.88
N MET A 14 -24.96 33.35 42.53
CA MET A 14 -23.62 32.88 42.13
C MET A 14 -23.22 31.51 42.71
N ILE A 15 -23.97 30.98 43.68
CA ILE A 15 -23.70 29.65 44.27
C ILE A 15 -24.49 28.55 43.53
N GLY A 16 -25.58 28.91 42.83
CA GLY A 16 -26.35 27.96 42.00
C GLY A 16 -25.80 27.73 40.59
N LEU A 17 -24.97 28.64 40.06
CA LEU A 17 -24.41 28.52 38.70
C LEU A 17 -23.00 27.90 38.65
N THR A 18 -22.29 27.81 39.77
CA THR A 18 -20.99 27.13 39.86
C THR A 18 -21.12 25.63 40.14
N ALA A 19 -22.27 25.15 40.61
CA ALA A 19 -22.55 23.72 40.75
C ALA A 19 -23.00 23.05 39.44
N ALA A 20 -23.44 23.82 38.43
CA ALA A 20 -23.90 23.28 37.13
C ALA A 20 -22.81 23.24 36.04
N THR A 21 -21.63 23.82 36.29
CA THR A 21 -20.47 23.77 35.37
C THR A 21 -19.35 22.86 35.86
N LEU A 22 -19.59 22.14 36.96
CA LEU A 22 -18.87 20.95 37.40
C LEU A 22 -19.68 19.69 37.05
N LEU A 23 -20.34 19.67 35.88
CA LEU A 23 -20.47 18.40 35.19
C LEU A 23 -19.04 17.96 34.89
N CYS A 24 -18.57 17.03 35.72
CA CYS A 24 -17.41 16.21 35.45
C CYS A 24 -17.36 15.97 33.94
N ALA A 25 -16.30 16.42 33.28
CA ALA A 25 -15.90 15.80 32.03
C ALA A 25 -15.63 14.34 32.39
N GLN A 26 -16.69 13.52 32.43
CA GLN A 26 -16.59 12.10 32.63
C GLN A 26 -15.74 11.60 31.48
N GLU A 27 -14.56 11.08 31.82
CA GLU A 27 -13.63 10.54 30.83
C GLU A 27 -14.39 9.62 29.87
N PRO A 28 -14.12 9.69 28.56
CA PRO A 28 -14.98 9.13 27.50
C PRO A 28 -14.81 7.61 27.37
N TYR A 29 -14.77 6.89 28.50
CA TYR A 29 -14.71 5.44 28.52
C TYR A 29 -16.10 4.87 28.27
N PHE A 30 -16.21 4.07 27.22
CA PHE A 30 -17.45 3.44 26.80
C PHE A 30 -17.97 2.46 27.84
N SER A 31 -17.10 1.87 28.67
CA SER A 31 -17.55 0.89 29.68
C SER A 31 -18.29 1.51 30.85
N ARG A 32 -18.34 2.85 30.93
CA ARG A 32 -19.12 3.60 31.92
C ARG A 32 -20.55 3.91 31.46
N LEU A 33 -20.91 3.54 30.23
CA LEU A 33 -22.25 3.72 29.70
C LEU A 33 -23.25 2.80 30.42
N ASP A 34 -24.51 3.26 30.49
CA ASP A 34 -25.58 2.47 31.09
C ASP A 34 -25.86 1.18 30.32
N LYS A 35 -26.49 0.19 30.98
CA LYS A 35 -26.74 -1.18 30.51
C LYS A 35 -27.36 -1.31 29.10
N TYR A 36 -27.99 -0.25 28.60
CA TYR A 36 -28.69 -0.21 27.31
C TYR A 36 -28.20 0.89 26.37
N GLN A 37 -27.16 1.62 26.77
CA GLN A 37 -26.56 2.63 25.92
C GLN A 37 -25.58 1.95 24.96
N THR A 38 -25.79 2.16 23.67
CA THR A 38 -24.83 1.70 22.67
C THR A 38 -23.58 2.58 22.77
N PRO A 39 -22.38 1.97 22.84
CA PRO A 39 -21.13 2.70 22.76
C PRO A 39 -20.93 3.24 21.35
N VAL A 40 -21.59 4.38 21.09
CA VAL A 40 -21.40 5.20 19.91
C VAL A 40 -20.61 6.42 20.35
N PRO A 41 -19.47 6.73 19.71
CA PRO A 41 -18.82 8.00 19.95
C PRO A 41 -19.77 9.13 19.57
N TYR A 42 -19.71 10.21 20.33
CA TYR A 42 -20.54 11.38 20.11
C TYR A 42 -20.51 11.84 18.64
N PRO A 43 -21.65 12.30 18.08
CA PRO A 43 -21.67 12.90 16.75
C PRO A 43 -20.58 13.99 16.63
N GLY A 44 -19.64 13.82 15.68
CA GLY A 44 -18.52 14.74 15.49
C GLY A 44 -17.16 14.31 16.08
N VAL A 45 -17.05 13.12 16.69
CA VAL A 45 -15.75 12.54 17.07
C VAL A 45 -14.93 12.22 15.82
N ARG A 46 -13.85 12.98 15.64
CA ARG A 46 -12.93 12.87 14.50
C ARG A 46 -11.99 11.68 14.68
N GLY A 47 -12.10 10.68 13.81
CA GLY A 47 -11.29 9.45 13.79
C GLY A 47 -12.10 8.18 14.07
N TRP A 48 -13.42 8.29 14.20
CA TRP A 48 -14.33 7.14 14.36
C TRP A 48 -14.23 6.13 13.21
N HIS A 49 -13.94 6.62 12.00
CA HIS A 49 -13.78 5.80 10.81
C HIS A 49 -12.45 5.04 10.78
N LEU A 50 -11.47 5.43 11.62
CA LEU A 50 -10.15 4.80 11.70
C LEU A 50 -10.22 3.54 12.57
N THR A 51 -10.42 2.40 11.93
CA THR A 51 -10.40 1.09 12.59
C THR A 51 -9.05 0.41 12.47
N GLN A 52 -8.56 -0.14 13.59
CA GLN A 52 -7.35 -0.94 13.65
C GLN A 52 -7.66 -2.42 13.46
N ASN A 53 -6.75 -3.15 12.83
CA ASN A 53 -6.78 -4.62 12.87
C ASN A 53 -6.36 -5.09 14.26
N LEU A 54 -7.12 -6.01 14.87
CA LEU A 54 -6.80 -6.58 16.18
C LEU A 54 -6.10 -7.94 16.02
N GLY A 55 -5.06 -7.96 15.17
CA GLY A 55 -4.27 -9.14 14.90
C GLY A 55 -5.05 -10.31 14.27
N PRO A 56 -4.65 -11.55 14.54
CA PRO A 56 -5.24 -12.75 13.95
C PRO A 56 -6.58 -13.15 14.61
N THR A 57 -7.28 -12.20 15.23
CA THR A 57 -8.59 -12.45 15.86
C THR A 57 -9.75 -12.37 14.88
N GLY A 58 -9.54 -11.71 13.73
CA GLY A 58 -10.60 -11.33 12.79
C GLY A 58 -11.47 -10.16 13.25
N MET A 59 -11.08 -9.49 14.33
CA MET A 59 -11.73 -8.27 14.78
C MET A 59 -11.06 -7.03 14.19
N ARG A 60 -11.88 -6.01 13.94
CA ARG A 60 -11.44 -4.61 13.79
C ARG A 60 -11.94 -3.82 14.98
N GLY A 61 -11.14 -2.89 15.48
CA GLY A 61 -11.49 -2.11 16.67
C GLY A 61 -11.09 -0.66 16.58
N TRP A 62 -11.76 0.17 17.37
CA TRP A 62 -11.41 1.57 17.58
C TRP A 62 -10.76 1.74 18.96
N MET A 63 -9.65 2.46 19.01
CA MET A 63 -8.91 2.70 20.26
C MET A 63 -9.50 3.93 20.95
N ALA A 64 -10.12 3.75 22.12
CA ALA A 64 -10.70 4.86 22.87
C ALA A 64 -9.63 5.69 23.55
N GLY A 65 -9.43 6.94 23.13
CA GLY A 65 -8.44 7.87 23.72
C GLY A 65 -9.08 9.16 24.26
N ASN A 66 -8.33 9.90 25.07
CA ASN A 66 -8.83 11.10 25.76
C ASN A 66 -9.01 12.33 24.85
N ASP A 67 -8.29 12.40 23.72
CA ASP A 67 -8.54 13.42 22.69
C ASP A 67 -9.33 12.79 21.54
N PRO A 68 -10.66 12.98 21.48
CA PRO A 68 -11.50 12.45 20.40
C PRO A 68 -11.21 13.06 19.02
N ARG A 69 -10.18 13.92 18.90
CA ARG A 69 -9.69 14.50 17.64
C ARG A 69 -8.39 13.87 17.16
N LYS A 70 -7.74 13.01 17.95
CA LYS A 70 -6.48 12.35 17.60
C LYS A 70 -6.70 10.85 17.54
N ALA A 71 -6.17 10.18 16.52
CA ALA A 71 -6.06 8.72 16.49
C ALA A 71 -4.97 8.19 17.45
N ASP A 72 -4.71 8.89 18.57
CA ASP A 72 -3.63 8.57 19.50
C ASP A 72 -4.05 7.43 20.43
N SER A 73 -3.38 6.28 20.33
CA SER A 73 -3.65 5.11 21.18
C SER A 73 -2.93 5.15 22.53
N SER A 74 -2.00 6.07 22.76
CA SER A 74 -1.12 6.03 23.94
C SER A 74 -1.88 6.10 25.27
N GLU A 75 -2.96 6.87 25.30
CA GLU A 75 -3.85 7.01 26.46
C GLU A 75 -5.01 6.01 26.42
N SER A 76 -5.08 5.16 25.41
CA SER A 76 -6.20 4.24 25.28
C SER A 76 -6.20 3.17 26.34
N ARG A 77 -7.35 2.96 26.98
CA ARG A 77 -7.59 1.92 28.00
C ARG A 77 -8.77 1.01 27.64
N GLU A 78 -9.36 1.19 26.47
CA GLU A 78 -10.51 0.42 25.99
C GLU A 78 -10.44 0.29 24.48
N ILE A 79 -10.80 -0.88 23.97
CA ILE A 79 -10.91 -1.14 22.54
C ILE A 79 -12.37 -1.46 22.22
N LEU A 80 -13.02 -0.59 21.44
CA LEU A 80 -14.36 -0.87 20.96
C LEU A 80 -14.29 -1.79 19.74
N VAL A 81 -14.95 -2.94 19.80
CA VAL A 81 -15.08 -3.85 18.66
C VAL A 81 -16.02 -3.24 17.62
N LYS A 82 -15.51 -3.06 16.40
CA LYS A 82 -16.21 -2.41 15.29
C LYS A 82 -16.77 -3.43 14.30
N SER A 83 -16.03 -4.50 14.06
CA SER A 83 -16.47 -5.61 13.25
C SER A 83 -15.77 -6.90 13.67
N VAL A 84 -16.44 -8.02 13.39
CA VAL A 84 -15.94 -9.37 13.56
C VAL A 84 -16.18 -10.11 12.24
N GLU A 85 -15.14 -10.72 11.70
CA GLU A 85 -15.24 -11.45 10.44
C GLU A 85 -15.82 -12.86 10.67
N PRO A 86 -16.77 -13.32 9.82
CA PRO A 86 -17.29 -14.68 9.91
C PRO A 86 -16.20 -15.74 9.77
N GLY A 87 -16.28 -16.81 10.57
CA GLY A 87 -15.31 -17.91 10.61
C GLY A 87 -13.97 -17.56 11.27
N SER A 88 -13.79 -16.33 11.76
CA SER A 88 -12.58 -15.93 12.47
C SER A 88 -12.58 -16.40 13.93
N PRO A 89 -11.43 -16.36 14.64
CA PRO A 89 -11.36 -16.74 16.05
C PRO A 89 -12.29 -15.99 17.00
N ALA A 90 -12.75 -14.79 16.64
CA ALA A 90 -13.68 -14.00 17.43
C ALA A 90 -15.16 -14.24 17.07
N ASP A 91 -15.45 -14.92 15.95
CA ASP A 91 -16.81 -15.17 15.49
C ASP A 91 -17.61 -15.97 16.51
N GLY A 92 -18.85 -15.55 16.76
CA GLY A 92 -19.72 -16.12 17.80
C GLY A 92 -19.32 -15.83 19.26
N ILE A 93 -18.12 -15.31 19.54
CA ILE A 93 -17.66 -14.98 20.90
C ILE A 93 -17.81 -13.48 21.16
N LEU A 94 -17.33 -12.66 20.22
CA LEU A 94 -17.42 -11.20 20.23
C LEU A 94 -18.38 -10.73 19.15
N ARG A 95 -18.92 -9.53 19.33
CA ARG A 95 -19.79 -8.85 18.35
C ARG A 95 -19.46 -7.36 18.29
N PRO A 96 -19.87 -6.65 17.22
CA PRO A 96 -19.80 -5.19 17.20
C PRO A 96 -20.39 -4.59 18.48
N TYR A 97 -19.75 -3.54 18.98
CA TYR A 97 -20.07 -2.82 20.23
C TYR A 97 -19.68 -3.51 21.54
N ASP A 98 -19.07 -4.69 21.51
CA ASP A 98 -18.33 -5.17 22.68
C ASP A 98 -17.13 -4.27 22.95
N ILE A 99 -16.78 -4.08 24.23
CA ILE A 99 -15.60 -3.32 24.62
C ILE A 99 -14.61 -4.27 25.27
N ILE A 100 -13.39 -4.32 24.73
CA ILE A 100 -12.28 -5.03 25.36
C ILE A 100 -11.65 -4.07 26.37
N LEU A 101 -11.71 -4.45 27.63
CA LEU A 101 -11.21 -3.67 28.76
C LEU A 101 -9.81 -4.09 29.18
N GLY A 102 -9.37 -5.28 28.76
CA GLY A 102 -8.19 -5.90 29.31
C GLY A 102 -7.79 -7.21 28.65
N VAL A 103 -6.55 -7.60 28.90
CA VAL A 103 -5.89 -8.82 28.41
C VAL A 103 -5.03 -9.41 29.50
N ALA A 104 -4.61 -10.68 29.37
CA ALA A 104 -3.58 -11.21 30.25
C ALA A 104 -2.22 -10.56 29.94
N SER A 105 -1.47 -10.21 30.99
CA SER A 105 -0.14 -9.60 30.85
C SER A 105 0.96 -10.64 30.58
N ALA A 106 0.72 -11.89 30.97
CA ALA A 106 1.57 -13.05 30.75
C ALA A 106 0.74 -14.33 30.53
N VAL A 107 1.38 -15.34 29.94
CA VAL A 107 0.78 -16.66 29.73
C VAL A 107 0.30 -17.26 31.06
N GLY A 108 -0.91 -17.80 31.07
CA GLY A 108 -1.51 -18.47 32.24
C GLY A 108 -2.13 -17.54 33.28
N GLN A 109 -2.02 -16.22 33.11
CA GLN A 109 -2.67 -15.25 33.99
C GLN A 109 -4.12 -14.95 33.55
N ALA A 110 -4.94 -14.51 34.50
CA ALA A 110 -6.25 -13.94 34.21
C ALA A 110 -6.08 -12.59 33.48
N PRO A 111 -7.04 -12.19 32.63
CA PRO A 111 -6.95 -10.91 31.97
C PRO A 111 -7.24 -9.77 32.97
N GLU A 112 -6.44 -8.72 32.88
CA GLU A 112 -6.55 -7.54 33.73
C GLU A 112 -6.85 -6.31 32.87
N ARG A 113 -7.48 -5.30 33.48
CA ARG A 113 -7.80 -4.05 32.77
C ARG A 113 -6.52 -3.41 32.22
N PHE A 114 -6.62 -2.81 31.04
CA PHE A 114 -5.53 -2.06 30.47
C PHE A 114 -5.11 -0.92 31.40
N THR A 115 -3.82 -0.82 31.69
CA THR A 115 -3.21 0.26 32.50
C THR A 115 -2.31 1.17 31.67
N ALA A 116 -2.00 0.77 30.44
CA ALA A 116 -1.21 1.48 29.44
C ALA A 116 -1.89 1.38 28.08
N ASP A 117 -1.22 1.81 27.01
CA ASP A 117 -1.71 1.74 25.62
C ASP A 117 -2.32 0.36 25.32
N ALA A 118 -3.66 0.33 25.20
CA ALA A 118 -4.45 -0.87 24.99
C ALA A 118 -4.06 -1.62 23.71
N ARG A 119 -3.68 -0.89 22.65
CA ARG A 119 -3.23 -1.47 21.38
C ARG A 119 -1.94 -2.25 21.57
N LEU A 120 -0.96 -1.67 22.25
CA LEU A 120 0.33 -2.33 22.48
C LEU A 120 0.22 -3.49 23.47
N ALA A 121 -0.61 -3.36 24.49
CA ALA A 121 -0.91 -4.46 25.42
C ALA A 121 -1.58 -5.63 24.67
N PHE A 122 -2.59 -5.34 23.83
CA PHE A 122 -3.27 -6.34 23.03
C PHE A 122 -2.33 -7.03 22.03
N ALA A 123 -1.47 -6.25 21.36
CA ALA A 123 -0.44 -6.77 20.46
C ALA A 123 0.49 -7.78 21.14
N ARG A 124 0.98 -7.46 22.36
CA ARG A 124 1.81 -8.39 23.15
C ARG A 124 1.05 -9.63 23.59
N ALA A 125 -0.22 -9.48 23.98
CA ALA A 125 -1.07 -10.60 24.36
C ALA A 125 -1.31 -11.58 23.20
N ILE A 126 -1.46 -11.09 21.96
CA ILE A 126 -1.50 -11.94 20.76
C ILE A 126 -0.20 -12.75 20.64
N THR A 127 0.96 -12.08 20.69
CA THR A 127 2.25 -12.77 20.56
C THR A 127 2.42 -13.85 21.62
N GLN A 128 2.00 -13.59 22.86
CA GLN A 128 2.01 -14.57 23.94
C GLN A 128 1.02 -15.71 23.71
N ALA A 129 -0.21 -15.43 23.29
CA ALA A 129 -1.22 -16.45 23.03
C ALA A 129 -0.76 -17.43 21.93
N GLU A 130 -0.13 -16.95 20.86
CA GLU A 130 0.36 -17.79 19.77
C GLU A 130 1.63 -18.61 20.10
N SER A 131 2.29 -18.36 21.24
CA SER A 131 3.47 -19.11 21.69
C SER A 131 3.15 -20.56 22.04
N HIS A 132 4.18 -21.40 22.17
CA HIS A 132 3.98 -22.78 22.65
C HIS A 132 3.35 -22.82 24.05
N ALA A 133 3.78 -21.92 24.94
CA ALA A 133 3.24 -21.82 26.29
C ALA A 133 1.80 -21.26 26.31
N GLY A 134 1.49 -20.32 25.40
CA GLY A 134 0.18 -19.70 25.29
C GLY A 134 -0.91 -20.62 24.73
N GLN A 135 -0.53 -21.66 23.99
CA GLN A 135 -1.44 -22.69 23.46
C GLN A 135 -2.63 -22.13 22.67
N GLY A 136 -2.45 -20.96 22.03
CA GLY A 136 -3.50 -20.28 21.27
C GLY A 136 -4.54 -19.57 22.13
N ARG A 137 -4.38 -19.49 23.46
CA ARG A 137 -5.40 -18.92 24.34
C ARG A 137 -5.17 -17.42 24.53
N LEU A 138 -6.10 -16.61 24.02
CA LEU A 138 -6.13 -15.17 24.25
C LEU A 138 -7.33 -14.79 25.15
N PRO A 139 -7.14 -14.77 26.49
CA PRO A 139 -8.19 -14.33 27.40
C PRO A 139 -8.35 -12.80 27.38
N LEU A 140 -9.59 -12.34 27.36
CA LEU A 140 -9.98 -10.93 27.26
C LEU A 140 -11.01 -10.60 28.36
N LEU A 141 -10.90 -9.41 28.95
CA LEU A 141 -12.00 -8.81 29.71
C LEU A 141 -12.94 -8.10 28.74
N ARG A 142 -14.11 -8.67 28.49
CA ARG A 142 -15.14 -8.11 27.62
C ARG A 142 -16.22 -7.45 28.47
N TRP A 143 -16.52 -6.19 28.16
CA TRP A 143 -17.75 -5.55 28.59
C TRP A 143 -18.83 -5.66 27.50
N ARG A 144 -20.04 -6.01 27.91
CA ARG A 144 -21.23 -6.07 27.05
C ARG A 144 -22.45 -5.77 27.92
N ASP A 145 -23.27 -4.81 27.50
CA ASP A 145 -24.57 -4.50 28.12
C ASP A 145 -24.45 -4.41 29.66
N GLY A 146 -23.49 -3.60 30.15
CA GLY A 146 -23.24 -3.36 31.58
C GLY A 146 -22.45 -4.44 32.33
N GLU A 147 -22.26 -5.63 31.75
CA GLU A 147 -21.59 -6.75 32.41
C GLU A 147 -20.15 -6.93 31.93
N VAL A 148 -19.24 -7.24 32.86
CA VAL A 148 -17.84 -7.57 32.55
C VAL A 148 -17.62 -9.06 32.72
N GLU A 149 -17.20 -9.72 31.65
CA GLU A 149 -16.94 -11.16 31.64
C GLU A 149 -15.57 -11.45 31.02
N THR A 150 -14.95 -12.53 31.50
CA THR A 150 -13.77 -13.09 30.82
C THR A 150 -14.22 -14.00 29.68
N VAL A 151 -13.77 -13.69 28.47
CA VAL A 151 -13.90 -14.57 27.30
C VAL A 151 -12.51 -15.00 26.84
N THR A 152 -12.39 -16.14 26.14
CA THR A 152 -11.10 -16.59 25.60
C THR A 152 -11.24 -16.89 24.12
N LEU A 153 -10.39 -16.27 23.31
CA LEU A 153 -10.28 -16.59 21.88
C LEU A 153 -9.27 -17.72 21.66
N ALA A 154 -9.55 -18.57 20.68
CA ALA A 154 -8.66 -19.64 20.25
C ALA A 154 -7.92 -19.21 18.96
N LEU A 155 -6.68 -18.77 19.12
CA LEU A 155 -5.77 -18.43 18.03
C LEU A 155 -4.96 -19.64 17.57
N ALA A 156 -4.44 -19.58 16.35
CA ALA A 156 -3.48 -20.57 15.88
C ALA A 156 -2.17 -20.49 16.70
N VAL A 157 -1.63 -21.63 17.10
CA VAL A 157 -0.29 -21.69 17.71
C VAL A 157 0.75 -21.51 16.60
N MET A 158 1.46 -20.37 16.63
CA MET A 158 2.49 -20.02 15.66
C MET A 158 3.91 -20.35 16.15
N GLY A 159 4.08 -20.55 17.46
CA GLY A 159 5.36 -20.80 18.12
C GLY A 159 5.96 -19.53 18.72
N ASP A 160 7.21 -19.62 19.15
CA ASP A 160 7.94 -18.51 19.78
C ASP A 160 8.81 -17.76 18.76
N TYR A 161 9.01 -16.46 18.98
CA TYR A 161 10.04 -15.73 18.27
C TYR A 161 11.41 -16.10 18.84
N ALA A 162 12.30 -16.61 17.99
CA ALA A 162 13.68 -16.89 18.38
C ALA A 162 14.42 -15.57 18.74
N PRO A 163 15.44 -15.60 19.61
CA PRO A 163 16.29 -14.44 19.88
C PRO A 163 16.97 -13.85 18.63
N THR A 164 17.16 -14.68 17.60
CA THR A 164 17.74 -14.33 16.30
C THR A 164 16.70 -13.89 15.27
N ALA A 165 15.41 -13.82 15.63
CA ALA A 165 14.35 -13.47 14.69
C ALA A 165 14.65 -12.11 13.99
N PRO A 166 14.46 -12.01 12.67
CA PRO A 166 13.71 -12.95 11.83
C PRO A 166 14.51 -14.16 11.33
N PHE A 167 15.82 -14.22 11.58
CA PHE A 167 16.68 -15.34 11.18
C PHE A 167 16.45 -16.58 12.06
N ASP A 168 16.53 -17.76 11.43
CA ASP A 168 16.45 -19.07 12.10
C ASP A 168 15.26 -19.21 13.07
N CYS A 169 14.13 -18.59 12.69
CA CYS A 169 12.95 -18.50 13.52
C CYS A 169 11.77 -19.27 12.90
N PRO A 170 11.33 -20.39 13.50
CA PRO A 170 10.21 -21.18 12.98
C PRO A 170 8.89 -20.40 12.87
N LYS A 171 8.59 -19.50 13.82
CA LYS A 171 7.42 -18.61 13.74
C LYS A 171 7.51 -17.69 12.52
N THR A 172 8.66 -17.06 12.30
CA THR A 172 8.90 -16.21 11.12
C THR A 172 8.72 -17.01 9.83
N ALA A 173 9.32 -18.20 9.73
CA ALA A 173 9.18 -19.05 8.55
C ALA A 173 7.71 -19.41 8.26
N ARG A 174 6.91 -19.67 9.30
CA ARG A 174 5.47 -19.93 9.17
C ARG A 174 4.71 -18.71 8.68
N ILE A 175 5.01 -17.52 9.21
CA ILE A 175 4.40 -16.25 8.78
C ILE A 175 4.69 -15.98 7.31
N VAL A 176 5.96 -16.08 6.89
CA VAL A 176 6.37 -15.89 5.49
C VAL A 176 5.67 -16.89 4.58
N LYS A 177 5.60 -18.16 4.98
CA LYS A 177 4.92 -19.20 4.21
C LYS A 177 3.45 -18.88 3.99
N GLN A 178 2.70 -18.56 5.05
CA GLN A 178 1.28 -18.22 4.97
C GLN A 178 1.03 -16.99 4.08
N ALA A 179 1.86 -15.95 4.24
CA ALA A 179 1.78 -14.75 3.40
C ALA A 179 2.04 -15.08 1.92
N ALA A 180 3.06 -15.89 1.62
CA ALA A 180 3.41 -16.28 0.26
C ALA A 180 2.31 -17.12 -0.40
N GLU A 181 1.76 -18.10 0.33
CA GLU A 181 0.63 -18.93 -0.15
C GLU A 181 -0.58 -18.05 -0.49
N LYS A 182 -0.88 -17.06 0.35
CA LYS A 182 -2.02 -16.17 0.16
C LYS A 182 -1.81 -15.15 -0.96
N VAL A 183 -0.60 -14.60 -1.11
CA VAL A 183 -0.26 -13.72 -2.25
C VAL A 183 -0.34 -14.51 -3.56
N ALA A 184 0.29 -15.68 -3.62
CA ALA A 184 0.28 -16.52 -4.82
C ALA A 184 -1.13 -16.96 -5.21
N ALA A 185 -1.98 -17.34 -4.25
CA ALA A 185 -3.37 -17.75 -4.50
C ALA A 185 -4.26 -16.61 -5.03
N ASN A 186 -3.90 -15.35 -4.76
CA ASN A 186 -4.64 -14.18 -5.21
C ASN A 186 -4.08 -13.55 -6.49
N MET A 187 -2.95 -14.04 -7.01
CA MET A 187 -2.41 -13.55 -8.28
C MET A 187 -3.29 -13.99 -9.45
N PRO A 188 -3.56 -13.11 -10.43
CA PRO A 188 -4.29 -13.47 -11.65
C PRO A 188 -3.59 -14.58 -12.44
N ALA A 189 -4.36 -15.33 -13.23
CA ALA A 189 -3.85 -16.41 -14.06
C ALA A 189 -2.83 -15.90 -15.10
N GLU A 190 -3.02 -14.69 -15.60
CA GLU A 190 -2.13 -14.01 -16.54
C GLU A 190 -0.93 -13.30 -15.88
N GLY A 191 -0.80 -13.37 -14.55
CA GLY A 191 0.18 -12.60 -13.77
C GLY A 191 -0.38 -11.29 -13.23
N ASP A 192 0.25 -10.71 -12.23
CA ASP A 192 -0.21 -9.48 -11.57
C ASP A 192 0.26 -8.21 -12.32
N SER A 193 -0.37 -7.06 -12.04
CA SER A 193 -0.17 -5.80 -12.78
C SER A 193 0.27 -4.63 -11.92
N GLY A 194 0.89 -3.64 -12.57
CA GLY A 194 1.31 -2.41 -11.95
C GLY A 194 2.27 -2.56 -10.75
N MET A 195 2.32 -1.53 -9.91
CA MET A 195 3.23 -1.47 -8.76
C MET A 195 2.99 -2.60 -7.75
N ILE A 196 1.73 -2.98 -7.54
CA ILE A 196 1.38 -4.02 -6.56
C ILE A 196 1.74 -5.39 -7.06
N GLY A 197 1.51 -5.68 -8.35
CA GLY A 197 2.03 -6.88 -8.96
C GLY A 197 3.55 -6.97 -8.89
N ALA A 198 4.26 -5.86 -9.09
CA ALA A 198 5.71 -5.83 -8.94
C ALA A 198 6.17 -6.15 -7.48
N ILE A 199 5.52 -5.57 -6.47
CA ILE A 199 5.84 -5.85 -5.05
C ILE A 199 5.48 -7.29 -4.66
N ASN A 200 4.34 -7.80 -5.13
CA ASN A 200 3.94 -9.19 -4.94
C ASN A 200 4.95 -10.15 -5.60
N GLY A 201 5.38 -9.85 -6.82
CA GLY A 201 6.41 -10.59 -7.54
C GLY A 201 7.76 -10.58 -6.82
N LEU A 202 8.20 -9.41 -6.34
CA LEU A 202 9.42 -9.26 -5.52
C LEU A 202 9.37 -10.13 -4.26
N PHE A 203 8.25 -10.11 -3.53
CA PHE A 203 8.08 -10.93 -2.33
C PHE A 203 8.17 -12.42 -2.62
N LEU A 204 7.39 -12.90 -3.60
CA LEU A 204 7.39 -14.32 -3.96
C LEU A 204 8.77 -14.77 -4.45
N LEU A 205 9.46 -13.96 -5.26
CA LEU A 205 10.81 -14.24 -5.72
C LEU A 205 11.82 -14.29 -4.55
N ALA A 206 11.69 -13.36 -3.60
CA ALA A 206 12.52 -13.27 -2.40
C ALA A 206 12.41 -14.47 -1.45
N THR A 207 11.29 -15.22 -1.49
CA THR A 207 11.16 -16.45 -0.69
C THR A 207 12.16 -17.54 -1.09
N GLY A 208 12.64 -17.48 -2.33
CA GLY A 208 13.48 -18.51 -2.92
C GLY A 208 12.75 -19.81 -3.26
N ASP A 209 11.45 -19.91 -2.99
CA ASP A 209 10.64 -21.11 -3.17
C ASP A 209 10.18 -21.27 -4.62
N GLU A 210 10.58 -22.37 -5.24
CA GLU A 210 10.29 -22.68 -6.64
C GLU A 210 8.79 -22.84 -6.95
N ARG A 211 7.95 -23.12 -5.93
CA ARG A 211 6.49 -23.22 -6.10
C ARG A 211 5.88 -21.92 -6.62
N TYR A 212 6.53 -20.79 -6.35
CA TYR A 212 6.02 -19.46 -6.71
C TYR A 212 6.67 -18.88 -7.97
N LEU A 213 7.65 -19.56 -8.57
CA LEU A 213 8.35 -19.03 -9.73
C LEU A 213 7.42 -18.83 -10.93
N GLU A 214 6.49 -19.75 -11.14
CA GLU A 214 5.60 -19.70 -12.30
C GLU A 214 4.63 -18.49 -12.23
N PRO A 215 3.93 -18.21 -11.10
CA PRO A 215 3.25 -16.93 -10.89
C PRO A 215 4.13 -15.69 -11.07
N VAL A 216 5.38 -15.73 -10.60
CA VAL A 216 6.35 -14.63 -10.75
C VAL A 216 6.71 -14.41 -12.23
N ARG A 217 6.97 -15.48 -12.99
CA ARG A 217 7.28 -15.44 -14.43
C ARG A 217 6.13 -14.82 -15.22
N ARG A 218 4.88 -15.23 -14.96
CA ARG A 218 3.71 -14.63 -15.63
C ARG A 218 3.56 -13.15 -15.31
N THR A 219 3.80 -12.76 -14.06
CA THR A 219 3.82 -11.35 -13.64
C THR A 219 4.91 -10.57 -14.37
N ALA A 220 6.14 -11.11 -14.48
CA ALA A 220 7.22 -10.49 -15.24
C ALA A 220 6.87 -10.34 -16.73
N SER A 221 6.32 -11.39 -17.35
CA SER A 221 5.84 -11.36 -18.74
C SER A 221 4.75 -10.30 -18.94
N ARG A 222 3.73 -10.26 -18.07
CA ARG A 222 2.64 -9.29 -18.15
C ARG A 222 3.18 -7.86 -18.04
N LEU A 223 3.94 -7.56 -16.99
CA LEU A 223 4.54 -6.24 -16.78
C LEU A 223 5.50 -5.85 -17.91
N SER A 224 6.13 -6.83 -18.57
CA SER A 224 6.98 -6.60 -19.75
C SER A 224 6.21 -6.24 -21.02
N SER A 225 4.91 -6.50 -21.05
CA SER A 225 4.02 -6.23 -22.19
C SER A 225 3.08 -5.03 -21.95
N GLU A 226 2.87 -4.63 -20.70
CA GLU A 226 1.92 -3.57 -20.36
C GLU A 226 2.28 -2.22 -21.03
N PRO A 227 1.28 -1.46 -21.49
CA PRO A 227 1.52 -0.12 -21.99
C PRO A 227 1.99 0.78 -20.85
N PHE A 228 2.87 1.73 -21.18
CA PHE A 228 3.25 2.75 -20.21
C PHE A 228 2.03 3.59 -19.84
N SER A 229 1.75 3.64 -18.54
CA SER A 229 0.72 4.52 -18.01
C SER A 229 1.03 5.98 -18.39
N PRO A 230 0.12 6.74 -18.98
CA PRO A 230 0.27 8.19 -19.17
C PRO A 230 -0.04 8.99 -17.88
N GLY A 231 -0.20 8.31 -16.75
CA GLY A 231 -0.76 8.85 -15.52
C GLY A 231 0.18 9.82 -14.77
N GLY A 232 -0.35 10.46 -13.73
CA GLY A 232 0.42 11.43 -12.94
C GLY A 232 1.51 10.84 -12.04
N HIS A 233 1.55 9.52 -11.81
CA HIS A 233 2.40 8.86 -10.80
C HIS A 233 3.43 7.91 -11.43
N ASN A 234 3.98 8.29 -12.58
CA ASN A 234 4.81 7.42 -13.41
C ASN A 234 6.06 6.91 -12.71
N THR A 235 6.78 7.76 -11.97
CA THR A 235 8.00 7.36 -11.26
C THR A 235 7.76 6.22 -10.27
N TRP A 236 6.62 6.24 -9.55
CA TRP A 236 6.25 5.15 -8.65
C TRP A 236 6.08 3.84 -9.42
N ARG A 237 5.19 3.84 -10.41
CA ARG A 237 4.86 2.60 -11.15
C ARG A 237 6.08 2.08 -11.92
N TRP A 238 6.78 2.95 -12.64
CA TRP A 238 7.95 2.59 -13.44
C TRP A 238 9.10 2.11 -12.57
N GLY A 239 9.37 2.80 -11.46
CA GLY A 239 10.42 2.40 -10.51
C GLY A 239 10.21 1.01 -9.95
N TYR A 240 9.02 0.72 -9.39
CA TYR A 240 8.74 -0.61 -8.82
C TYR A 240 8.70 -1.72 -9.87
N VAL A 241 8.12 -1.45 -11.05
CA VAL A 241 8.09 -2.44 -12.13
C VAL A 241 9.51 -2.73 -12.63
N ASN A 242 10.31 -1.70 -12.91
CA ASN A 242 11.68 -1.89 -13.37
C ASN A 242 12.55 -2.59 -12.31
N LEU A 243 12.40 -2.21 -11.04
CA LEU A 243 13.05 -2.86 -9.91
C LEU A 243 12.77 -4.37 -9.89
N PHE A 244 11.49 -4.75 -10.00
CA PHE A 244 11.07 -6.15 -10.05
C PHE A 244 11.63 -6.88 -11.27
N LEU A 245 11.55 -6.30 -12.46
CA LEU A 245 12.05 -6.93 -13.68
C LEU A 245 13.57 -7.15 -13.61
N CYS A 246 14.33 -6.19 -13.06
CA CYS A 246 15.77 -6.35 -12.86
C CYS A 246 16.08 -7.48 -11.88
N GLU A 247 15.44 -7.51 -10.71
CA GLU A 247 15.63 -8.60 -9.73
C GLU A 247 15.22 -9.96 -10.31
N TYR A 248 14.14 -10.00 -11.10
CA TYR A 248 13.71 -11.20 -11.81
C TYR A 248 14.78 -11.69 -12.79
N TYR A 249 15.32 -10.82 -13.66
CA TYR A 249 16.42 -11.18 -14.55
C TYR A 249 17.66 -11.66 -13.76
N LEU A 250 18.07 -10.90 -12.74
CA LEU A 250 19.24 -11.24 -11.93
C LEU A 250 19.05 -12.53 -11.11
N ALA A 251 17.82 -13.00 -10.90
CA ALA A 251 17.53 -14.27 -10.22
C ALA A 251 17.31 -15.45 -11.18
N THR A 252 16.97 -15.20 -12.46
CA THR A 252 16.49 -16.23 -13.39
C THR A 252 17.21 -16.27 -14.74
N GLY A 253 17.96 -15.24 -15.11
CA GLY A 253 18.61 -15.11 -16.42
C GLY A 253 17.62 -15.06 -17.60
N ASP A 254 16.34 -14.73 -17.37
CA ASP A 254 15.34 -14.64 -18.42
C ASP A 254 15.53 -13.36 -19.25
N GLU A 255 16.17 -13.50 -20.41
CA GLU A 255 16.53 -12.37 -21.27
C GLU A 255 15.31 -11.66 -21.91
N GLN A 256 14.11 -12.26 -21.87
CA GLN A 256 12.91 -11.68 -22.48
C GLN A 256 12.48 -10.35 -21.83
N VAL A 257 12.88 -10.12 -20.57
CA VAL A 257 12.55 -8.88 -19.86
C VAL A 257 13.55 -7.75 -20.12
N LEU A 258 14.74 -8.04 -20.66
CA LEU A 258 15.81 -7.04 -20.87
C LEU A 258 15.38 -5.85 -21.74
N PRO A 259 14.66 -6.04 -22.87
CA PRO A 259 14.20 -4.90 -23.67
C PRO A 259 13.30 -3.95 -22.87
N ARG A 260 12.42 -4.50 -22.02
CA ARG A 260 11.56 -3.66 -21.19
C ARG A 260 12.33 -2.97 -20.07
N ILE A 261 13.30 -3.65 -19.47
CA ILE A 261 14.19 -3.05 -18.45
C ILE A 261 14.92 -1.84 -19.05
N GLN A 262 15.45 -1.98 -20.27
CA GLN A 262 16.11 -0.88 -20.97
C GLN A 262 15.15 0.28 -21.19
N GLU A 263 13.95 0.03 -21.71
CA GLU A 263 12.98 1.10 -21.97
C GLU A 263 12.55 1.85 -20.70
N TYR A 264 12.31 1.15 -19.58
CA TYR A 264 12.04 1.82 -18.31
C TYR A 264 13.24 2.66 -17.84
N SER A 265 14.45 2.11 -17.97
CA SER A 265 15.68 2.76 -17.52
C SER A 265 15.97 4.04 -18.32
N GLU A 266 15.83 4.00 -19.65
CA GLU A 266 15.95 5.17 -20.51
C GLU A 266 14.90 6.24 -20.17
N ARG A 267 13.62 5.85 -19.98
CA ARG A 267 12.56 6.78 -19.60
C ARG A 267 12.80 7.43 -18.24
N MET A 268 13.32 6.68 -17.27
CA MET A 268 13.64 7.22 -15.95
C MET A 268 14.87 8.11 -15.97
N ALA A 269 15.91 7.73 -16.72
CA ALA A 269 17.12 8.54 -16.89
C ALA A 269 16.77 9.88 -17.56
N ASN A 270 16.07 9.85 -18.70
CA ASN A 270 15.64 11.05 -19.42
C ASN A 270 14.64 11.88 -18.60
N GLY A 271 13.81 11.23 -17.80
CA GLY A 271 12.81 11.90 -16.96
C GLY A 271 13.32 12.40 -15.61
N GLN A 272 14.64 12.35 -15.35
CA GLN A 272 15.25 12.84 -14.13
C GLN A 272 15.25 14.37 -14.08
N CYS A 273 14.91 14.92 -12.91
CA CYS A 273 14.95 16.36 -12.67
C CYS A 273 16.21 16.78 -11.91
N ASN A 274 16.61 18.05 -12.06
CA ASN A 274 17.64 18.64 -11.22
C ASN A 274 17.24 18.58 -9.73
N PRO A 275 18.16 18.30 -8.80
CA PRO A 275 19.61 18.07 -8.99
C PRO A 275 20.03 16.59 -9.21
N GLY A 276 19.11 15.70 -9.60
CA GLY A 276 19.34 14.25 -9.65
C GLY A 276 18.21 13.45 -9.00
N THR A 277 16.99 13.99 -9.02
CA THR A 277 15.82 13.44 -8.32
C THR A 277 14.68 13.15 -9.28
N TRP A 278 13.54 12.71 -8.75
CA TRP A 278 12.31 12.52 -9.52
C TRP A 278 11.11 13.01 -8.71
N GLY A 279 10.08 13.50 -9.42
CA GLY A 279 8.78 13.81 -8.84
C GLY A 279 7.74 12.72 -9.15
N HIS A 280 6.46 13.07 -9.00
CA HIS A 280 5.33 12.21 -9.40
C HIS A 280 5.36 11.88 -10.90
N LYS A 281 5.63 12.91 -11.71
CA LYS A 281 5.85 12.80 -13.15
C LYS A 281 7.35 12.93 -13.44
N SER A 282 7.84 12.10 -14.34
CA SER A 282 9.20 12.20 -14.85
C SER A 282 9.24 13.31 -15.92
N VAL A 283 10.05 14.34 -15.68
CA VAL A 283 10.16 15.54 -16.54
C VAL A 283 11.63 15.94 -16.62
N GLU A 284 12.16 15.94 -17.84
CA GLU A 284 13.58 16.17 -18.11
C GLU A 284 14.04 17.59 -17.75
N GLY A 285 15.17 17.69 -17.05
CA GLY A 285 15.97 18.93 -16.91
C GLY A 285 15.28 20.10 -16.20
N ARG A 286 14.13 19.87 -15.57
CA ARG A 286 13.26 20.90 -14.97
C ARG A 286 12.79 20.46 -13.59
N ILE A 287 12.33 21.39 -12.78
CA ILE A 287 11.64 21.08 -11.52
C ILE A 287 10.35 20.30 -11.87
N PRO A 288 10.10 19.12 -11.25
CA PRO A 288 8.90 18.34 -11.56
C PRO A 288 7.63 19.14 -11.25
N PRO A 289 6.62 19.13 -12.14
CA PRO A 289 5.35 19.79 -11.86
C PRO A 289 4.64 19.13 -10.68
N GLY A 290 3.89 19.92 -9.91
CA GLY A 290 3.23 19.47 -8.67
C GLY A 290 4.15 19.59 -7.46
N TYR A 291 4.33 18.49 -6.71
CA TYR A 291 5.10 18.44 -5.45
C TYR A 291 6.62 18.61 -5.59
N GLY A 292 7.16 18.84 -6.80
CA GLY A 292 8.60 18.87 -7.03
C GLY A 292 9.27 17.50 -6.82
N SER A 293 10.49 17.50 -6.26
CA SER A 293 11.21 16.29 -5.90
C SER A 293 10.47 15.49 -4.84
N MET A 294 10.32 14.19 -5.06
CA MET A 294 9.68 13.25 -4.15
C MET A 294 10.60 12.05 -3.92
N ASN A 295 11.38 12.14 -2.85
CA ASN A 295 12.54 11.27 -2.67
C ASN A 295 12.22 9.81 -2.44
N GLN A 296 11.02 9.44 -1.95
CA GLN A 296 10.68 8.02 -1.89
C GLN A 296 10.63 7.43 -3.30
N ALA A 297 9.79 7.96 -4.18
CA ALA A 297 9.69 7.49 -5.56
C ALA A 297 11.04 7.58 -6.29
N GLY A 298 11.76 8.69 -6.09
CA GLY A 298 13.08 8.89 -6.67
C GLY A 298 14.11 7.85 -6.22
N LEU A 299 14.08 7.42 -4.95
CA LEU A 299 14.96 6.36 -4.46
C LEU A 299 14.62 4.98 -5.06
N ILE A 300 13.36 4.73 -5.44
CA ILE A 300 13.00 3.49 -6.14
C ILE A 300 13.51 3.54 -7.59
N ALA A 301 13.34 4.68 -8.27
CA ALA A 301 13.93 4.88 -9.59
C ALA A 301 15.45 4.70 -9.55
N PHE A 302 16.12 5.32 -8.58
CA PHE A 302 17.56 5.19 -8.35
C PHE A 302 17.99 3.72 -8.16
N GLN A 303 17.35 2.98 -7.26
CA GLN A 303 17.63 1.54 -7.05
C GLN A 303 17.45 0.74 -8.34
N SER A 304 16.37 0.99 -9.08
CA SER A 304 16.11 0.27 -10.32
C SER A 304 17.15 0.55 -11.40
N LEU A 305 17.70 1.78 -11.49
CA LEU A 305 18.78 2.11 -12.42
C LEU A 305 20.10 1.43 -12.03
N ILE A 306 20.40 1.31 -10.74
CA ILE A 306 21.57 0.55 -10.27
C ILE A 306 21.47 -0.91 -10.71
N LEU A 307 20.31 -1.53 -10.52
CA LEU A 307 20.09 -2.93 -10.92
C LEU A 307 20.02 -3.10 -12.43
N ALA A 308 19.47 -2.13 -13.18
CA ALA A 308 19.49 -2.13 -14.64
C ALA A 308 20.93 -2.15 -15.18
N ARG A 309 21.82 -1.36 -14.57
CA ARG A 309 23.26 -1.41 -14.88
C ARG A 309 23.86 -2.78 -14.60
N GLN A 310 23.48 -3.42 -13.48
CA GLN A 310 23.89 -4.81 -13.19
C GLN A 310 23.31 -5.81 -14.20
N CYS A 311 22.10 -5.58 -14.73
CA CYS A 311 21.52 -6.39 -15.82
C CYS A 311 22.27 -6.21 -17.14
N GLY A 312 23.07 -5.14 -17.27
CA GLY A 312 23.84 -4.83 -18.47
C GLY A 312 23.07 -4.11 -19.56
N VAL A 313 21.89 -3.55 -19.25
CA VAL A 313 21.16 -2.70 -20.21
C VAL A 313 21.79 -1.30 -20.30
N PRO A 314 21.85 -0.70 -21.50
CA PRO A 314 22.35 0.66 -21.64
C PRO A 314 21.28 1.70 -21.26
N PHE A 315 21.71 2.79 -20.63
CA PHE A 315 20.95 4.02 -20.41
C PHE A 315 21.96 5.16 -20.12
N ASP A 316 21.48 6.40 -19.97
CA ASP A 316 22.36 7.51 -19.60
C ASP A 316 22.85 7.40 -18.14
N GLU A 317 24.09 6.96 -17.96
CA GLU A 317 24.75 6.81 -16.65
C GLU A 317 24.90 8.15 -15.90
N MET A 318 24.78 9.30 -16.57
CA MET A 318 24.78 10.59 -15.87
C MET A 318 23.61 10.71 -14.89
N ALA A 319 22.47 10.10 -15.21
CA ALA A 319 21.34 10.07 -14.29
C ALA A 319 21.70 9.36 -12.98
N LEU A 320 22.49 8.28 -13.07
CA LEU A 320 22.95 7.56 -11.89
C LEU A 320 23.96 8.39 -11.09
N ALA A 321 24.91 9.05 -11.76
CA ALA A 321 25.90 9.92 -11.11
C ALA A 321 25.25 11.06 -10.32
N HIS A 322 24.23 11.74 -10.89
CA HIS A 322 23.50 12.79 -10.19
C HIS A 322 22.73 12.26 -8.98
N ALA A 323 22.06 11.12 -9.10
CA ALA A 323 21.33 10.50 -7.98
C ALA A 323 22.27 10.07 -6.84
N ILE A 324 23.44 9.50 -7.18
CA ILE A 324 24.50 9.17 -6.20
C ILE A 324 24.94 10.42 -5.45
N ALA A 325 25.25 11.50 -6.16
CA ALA A 325 25.70 12.75 -5.56
C ALA A 325 24.60 13.35 -4.65
N PHE A 326 23.36 13.40 -5.12
CA PHE A 326 22.24 13.97 -4.36
C PHE A 326 21.94 13.18 -3.09
N TYR A 327 21.65 11.87 -3.21
CA TYR A 327 21.25 11.06 -2.05
C TYR A 327 22.43 10.82 -1.10
N GLY A 328 23.66 10.70 -1.63
CA GLY A 328 24.86 10.47 -0.83
C GLY A 328 25.21 11.68 0.05
N ASN A 329 24.84 12.89 -0.37
CA ASN A 329 25.08 14.13 0.36
C ASN A 329 24.36 14.20 1.73
N TYR A 330 23.36 13.34 1.98
CA TYR A 330 22.68 13.24 3.27
C TYR A 330 23.39 12.32 4.27
N ALA A 331 24.31 11.48 3.81
CA ALA A 331 25.07 10.60 4.68
C ALA A 331 25.91 11.41 5.69
N GLY A 332 25.81 11.05 6.97
CA GLY A 332 26.44 11.79 8.06
C GLY A 332 25.76 13.11 8.45
N ARG A 333 24.63 13.48 7.81
CA ARG A 333 23.91 14.74 8.09
C ARG A 333 22.49 14.54 8.61
N GLY A 334 21.84 13.42 8.30
CA GLY A 334 20.50 13.09 8.78
C GLY A 334 19.81 12.06 7.88
N GLY A 335 18.48 11.97 8.04
CA GLY A 335 17.62 11.18 7.17
C GLY A 335 17.35 11.86 5.83
N ILE A 336 16.95 11.08 4.84
CA ILE A 336 16.55 11.61 3.53
C ILE A 336 15.26 12.43 3.70
N PRO A 337 15.23 13.72 3.27
CA PRO A 337 14.05 14.57 3.31
C PRO A 337 12.97 14.17 2.32
N TYR A 338 11.77 14.73 2.45
CA TYR A 338 10.66 14.45 1.54
C TYR A 338 10.97 14.91 0.10
N GLY A 339 11.46 16.14 -0.05
CA GLY A 339 11.93 16.70 -1.32
C GLY A 339 13.37 17.19 -1.24
N ASP A 340 13.71 18.21 -2.02
CA ASP A 340 15.03 18.84 -2.01
C ASP A 340 15.11 19.94 -0.92
N HIS A 341 15.43 19.54 0.31
CA HIS A 341 15.57 20.45 1.45
C HIS A 341 16.50 19.87 2.54
N ALA A 342 16.53 20.52 3.71
CA ALA A 342 17.35 20.10 4.85
C ALA A 342 17.05 18.65 5.27
N PRO A 343 18.06 17.90 5.78
CA PRO A 343 17.89 16.51 6.23
C PRO A 343 16.74 16.34 7.21
N ASP A 344 16.07 15.19 7.12
CA ASP A 344 14.99 14.82 8.02
C ASP A 344 15.57 14.30 9.35
N ALA A 345 14.86 14.55 10.45
CA ALA A 345 15.22 14.06 11.78
C ALA A 345 14.66 12.66 12.06
N ASP A 346 13.70 12.20 11.26
CA ASP A 346 13.12 10.86 11.40
C ASP A 346 14.12 9.76 10.94
N SER A 347 14.05 8.61 11.60
CA SER A 347 14.89 7.44 11.33
C SER A 347 14.31 6.55 10.23
N ALA A 348 12.97 6.54 10.04
CA ALA A 348 12.30 5.75 9.01
C ALA A 348 12.02 6.58 7.74
N CYS A 349 11.59 7.84 7.90
CA CYS A 349 11.40 8.81 6.82
C CYS A 349 10.49 8.32 5.69
N ASN A 350 9.35 7.70 5.96
CA ASN A 350 8.48 7.11 4.92
C ASN A 350 9.22 6.06 4.06
N GLY A 351 10.08 5.26 4.67
CA GLY A 351 10.90 4.22 4.04
C GLY A 351 12.12 4.74 3.28
N LYS A 352 12.34 6.06 3.20
CA LYS A 352 13.40 6.65 2.37
C LYS A 352 14.81 6.24 2.85
N ASN A 353 15.06 6.22 4.16
CA ASN A 353 16.36 5.78 4.68
C ASN A 353 16.60 4.30 4.36
N GLY A 354 15.56 3.46 4.41
CA GLY A 354 15.66 2.05 4.03
C GLY A 354 16.00 1.87 2.56
N SER A 355 15.30 2.58 1.67
CA SER A 355 15.58 2.60 0.23
C SER A 355 16.99 3.12 -0.08
N ALA A 356 17.47 4.14 0.64
CA ALA A 356 18.83 4.67 0.47
C ALA A 356 19.89 3.67 0.94
N ALA A 357 19.70 3.00 2.09
CA ALA A 357 20.59 1.95 2.57
C ALA A 357 20.75 0.84 1.53
N VAL A 358 19.63 0.38 0.95
CA VAL A 358 19.63 -0.62 -0.13
C VAL A 358 20.36 -0.12 -1.37
N ALA A 359 20.06 1.09 -1.84
CA ALA A 359 20.70 1.65 -3.03
C ALA A 359 22.23 1.74 -2.87
N PHE A 360 22.71 2.26 -1.74
CA PHE A 360 24.15 2.38 -1.51
C PHE A 360 24.84 1.06 -1.22
N ASN A 361 24.11 0.06 -0.69
CA ASN A 361 24.63 -1.31 -0.60
C ASN A 361 24.80 -1.94 -2.00
N LEU A 362 23.86 -1.73 -2.91
CA LEU A 362 23.96 -2.20 -4.31
C LEU A 362 25.09 -1.53 -5.10
N LEU A 363 25.51 -0.33 -4.66
CA LEU A 363 26.66 0.40 -5.19
C LEU A 363 27.99 0.05 -4.52
N ASP A 364 27.99 -0.89 -3.57
CA ASP A 364 29.17 -1.22 -2.75
C ASP A 364 29.79 -0.01 -2.03
N THR A 365 28.97 0.99 -1.68
CA THR A 365 29.39 2.19 -0.94
C THR A 365 29.14 2.00 0.56
N GLU A 366 29.91 1.09 1.17
CA GLU A 366 29.68 0.61 2.54
C GLU A 366 29.48 1.72 3.59
N PRO A 367 30.31 2.79 3.66
CA PRO A 367 30.12 3.83 4.68
C PRO A 367 28.77 4.55 4.57
N VAL A 368 28.30 4.78 3.34
CA VAL A 368 27.02 5.46 3.08
C VAL A 368 25.85 4.51 3.35
N ALA A 369 25.96 3.26 2.90
CA ALA A 369 24.95 2.23 3.16
C ALA A 369 24.76 2.01 4.67
N GLN A 370 25.86 1.89 5.42
CA GLN A 370 25.83 1.67 6.86
C GLN A 370 25.24 2.85 7.64
N TRP A 371 25.47 4.11 7.21
CA TRP A 371 24.82 5.27 7.82
C TRP A 371 23.30 5.13 7.82
N PHE A 372 22.70 4.87 6.65
CA PHE A 372 21.25 4.74 6.52
C PHE A 372 20.71 3.44 7.15
N ALA A 373 21.48 2.34 7.09
CA ALA A 373 21.12 1.08 7.72
C ALA A 373 21.04 1.21 9.25
N GLN A 374 21.99 1.93 9.87
CA GLN A 374 22.00 2.20 11.30
C GLN A 374 20.84 3.14 11.70
N LEU A 375 20.53 4.16 10.89
CA LEU A 375 19.32 4.97 11.11
C LEU A 375 18.08 4.08 11.14
N CYS A 376 17.90 3.20 10.16
CA CYS A 376 16.78 2.26 10.12
C CYS A 376 16.76 1.33 11.35
N ALA A 377 17.92 0.75 11.72
CA ALA A 377 18.05 -0.14 12.87
C ALA A 377 17.80 0.57 14.21
N SER A 378 17.97 1.89 14.27
CA SER A 378 17.69 2.73 15.43
C SER A 378 16.23 3.18 15.53
N ALA A 379 15.40 2.88 14.52
CA ALA A 379 14.04 3.37 14.46
C ALA A 379 13.23 2.97 15.70
N ASN A 380 12.45 3.94 16.18
CA ASN A 380 11.47 3.78 17.25
C ASN A 380 10.07 3.52 16.66
N LEU A 381 9.11 3.28 17.54
CA LEU A 381 7.75 2.93 17.12
C LEU A 381 7.03 4.08 16.40
N GLY A 382 7.19 5.33 16.86
CA GLY A 382 6.58 6.49 16.20
C GLY A 382 7.09 6.72 14.77
N ALA A 383 8.40 6.56 14.56
CA ALA A 383 9.02 6.60 13.25
C ALA A 383 8.49 5.48 12.34
N PHE A 384 8.43 4.26 12.86
CA PHE A 384 8.07 3.07 12.10
C PHE A 384 6.57 2.98 11.77
N GLU A 385 5.73 3.45 12.69
CA GLU A 385 4.27 3.52 12.51
C GLU A 385 3.83 4.80 11.79
N GLY A 386 4.72 5.79 11.68
CA GLY A 386 4.55 7.07 10.99
C GLY A 386 4.54 6.96 9.46
N GLY A 387 4.58 8.11 8.79
CA GLY A 387 4.77 8.20 7.33
C GLY A 387 3.76 9.11 6.62
N HIS A 388 4.19 9.73 5.53
CA HIS A 388 3.32 10.49 4.65
C HIS A 388 2.50 9.51 3.81
N THR A 389 1.18 9.67 3.79
CA THR A 389 0.19 8.72 3.23
C THR A 389 0.17 7.35 3.92
N GLY A 390 0.56 7.29 5.20
CA GLY A 390 0.50 6.10 6.02
C GLY A 390 1.85 5.42 6.16
N ASN A 391 1.86 4.24 6.78
CA ASN A 391 3.10 3.56 7.15
C ASN A 391 3.57 2.49 6.18
N PHE A 392 2.87 2.31 5.05
CA PHE A 392 3.17 1.27 4.06
C PHE A 392 4.66 1.21 3.68
N PHE A 393 5.25 2.36 3.33
CA PHE A 393 6.65 2.40 2.92
C PHE A 393 7.63 2.21 4.06
N ASN A 394 7.29 2.65 5.27
CA ASN A 394 8.06 2.34 6.47
C ASN A 394 8.07 0.83 6.75
N GLN A 395 6.93 0.16 6.56
CA GLN A 395 6.81 -1.28 6.78
C GLN A 395 7.53 -2.11 5.70
N LEU A 396 7.61 -1.58 4.49
CA LEU A 396 8.34 -2.18 3.37
C LEU A 396 9.86 -1.96 3.50
N TRP A 397 10.33 -0.71 3.50
CA TRP A 397 11.74 -0.39 3.26
C TRP A 397 12.61 -0.29 4.51
N THR A 398 12.07 0.21 5.63
CA THR A 398 12.85 0.37 6.86
C THR A 398 13.43 -0.96 7.35
N PRO A 399 12.71 -2.10 7.35
CA PRO A 399 13.30 -3.36 7.76
C PRO A 399 14.34 -3.89 6.77
N LEU A 400 14.20 -3.62 5.47
CA LEU A 400 15.23 -4.01 4.48
C LEU A 400 16.53 -3.25 4.73
N GLY A 401 16.44 -1.95 4.98
CA GLY A 401 17.61 -1.14 5.38
C GLY A 401 18.21 -1.58 6.71
N ALA A 402 17.39 -1.84 7.73
CA ALA A 402 17.86 -2.37 9.01
C ALA A 402 18.55 -3.73 8.87
N GLY A 403 18.09 -4.58 7.94
CA GLY A 403 18.71 -5.87 7.61
C GLY A 403 20.16 -5.76 7.13
N LEU A 404 20.58 -4.60 6.63
CA LEU A 404 21.95 -4.33 6.19
C LEU A 404 22.89 -3.89 7.32
N SER A 405 22.37 -3.66 8.53
CA SER A 405 23.15 -3.23 9.71
C SER A 405 23.82 -4.36 10.49
N GLY A 406 23.77 -5.59 9.96
CA GLY A 406 24.26 -6.82 10.60
C GLY A 406 23.18 -7.55 11.41
N HIS A 407 23.38 -8.86 11.60
CA HIS A 407 22.35 -9.76 12.17
C HIS A 407 21.90 -9.36 13.58
N GLU A 408 22.84 -8.94 14.45
CA GLU A 408 22.53 -8.54 15.83
C GLU A 408 21.65 -7.29 15.86
N ASN A 409 22.03 -6.25 15.11
CA ASN A 409 21.28 -5.00 15.04
C ASN A 409 19.91 -5.22 14.44
N PHE A 410 19.81 -6.02 13.37
CA PHE A 410 18.52 -6.33 12.77
C PHE A 410 17.63 -7.15 13.71
N SER A 411 18.17 -8.14 14.45
CA SER A 411 17.39 -8.91 15.42
C SER A 411 16.86 -8.03 16.56
N ARG A 412 17.67 -7.06 17.03
CA ARG A 412 17.25 -6.06 18.01
C ARG A 412 16.20 -5.09 17.48
N PHE A 413 16.32 -4.66 16.22
CA PHE A 413 15.29 -3.89 15.54
C PHE A 413 13.99 -4.70 15.49
N TRP A 414 14.08 -5.94 15.03
CA TRP A 414 12.94 -6.81 14.78
C TRP A 414 12.15 -7.14 16.06
N SER A 415 12.87 -7.45 17.15
CA SER A 415 12.25 -7.79 18.43
C SER A 415 11.36 -6.69 19.00
N ARG A 416 11.67 -5.41 18.73
CA ARG A 416 10.85 -4.27 19.15
C ARG A 416 9.53 -4.17 18.41
N PHE A 417 9.45 -4.72 17.19
CA PHE A 417 8.30 -4.58 16.29
C PHE A 417 7.50 -5.86 16.08
N ASN A 418 7.96 -7.01 16.58
CA ASN A 418 7.28 -8.30 16.44
C ASN A 418 5.81 -8.26 16.84
N SER A 419 5.49 -7.73 18.02
CA SER A 419 4.09 -7.67 18.50
C SER A 419 3.25 -6.73 17.64
N TYR A 420 3.80 -5.61 17.18
CA TYR A 420 3.11 -4.72 16.26
C TYR A 420 2.79 -5.42 14.94
N ARG A 421 3.72 -6.21 14.41
CA ARG A 421 3.50 -6.98 13.18
C ARG A 421 2.51 -8.13 13.37
N ASP A 422 2.47 -8.76 14.54
CA ASP A 422 1.42 -9.72 14.90
C ASP A 422 0.03 -9.03 14.97
N LEU A 423 -0.04 -7.79 15.45
CA LEU A 423 -1.27 -6.98 15.42
C LEU A 423 -1.69 -6.61 13.99
N ALA A 424 -0.74 -6.35 13.09
CA ALA A 424 -1.02 -6.05 11.67
C ALA A 424 -1.41 -7.30 10.85
N ARG A 425 -1.01 -8.50 11.30
CA ARG A 425 -1.36 -9.77 10.66
C ARG A 425 -2.81 -10.14 10.92
N ARG A 426 -3.51 -10.59 9.89
CA ARG A 426 -4.88 -11.08 9.94
C ARG A 426 -4.91 -12.59 10.17
N TRP A 427 -6.09 -13.07 10.55
CA TRP A 427 -6.33 -14.47 10.87
C TRP A 427 -6.17 -15.41 9.66
N ASP A 428 -6.29 -14.87 8.45
CA ASP A 428 -6.12 -15.58 7.17
C ASP A 428 -4.67 -15.53 6.63
N GLY A 429 -3.71 -15.07 7.43
CA GLY A 429 -2.29 -15.00 7.07
C GLY A 429 -1.88 -13.76 6.26
N THR A 430 -2.83 -12.87 5.92
CA THR A 430 -2.53 -11.60 5.25
C THR A 430 -2.10 -10.50 6.23
N PHE A 431 -1.62 -9.37 5.72
CA PHE A 431 -1.32 -8.17 6.53
C PHE A 431 -2.11 -6.96 6.08
N VAL A 432 -2.41 -6.07 7.02
CA VAL A 432 -2.96 -4.75 6.74
C VAL A 432 -2.13 -3.67 7.41
N THR A 433 -2.03 -2.51 6.78
CA THR A 433 -1.46 -1.31 7.39
C THR A 433 -2.37 -0.85 8.52
N GLN A 434 -1.80 -0.60 9.70
CA GLN A 434 -2.53 0.06 10.77
C GLN A 434 -2.66 1.56 10.47
N PRO A 435 -3.74 2.23 10.92
CA PRO A 435 -3.81 3.67 10.84
C PRO A 435 -2.70 4.30 11.70
N LEU A 436 -2.27 5.50 11.29
CA LEU A 436 -1.25 6.28 12.01
C LEU A 436 -1.75 6.61 13.42
N PRO A 437 -1.02 6.21 14.48
CA PRO A 437 -1.26 6.81 15.78
C PRO A 437 -0.87 8.29 15.68
N HIS A 438 -1.62 9.18 16.32
CA HIS A 438 -1.32 10.63 16.41
C HIS A 438 -1.74 11.54 15.23
N VAL A 439 -2.38 11.05 14.17
CA VAL A 439 -2.94 11.93 13.13
C VAL A 439 -4.41 12.24 13.40
N ARG A 440 -4.82 13.50 13.19
CA ARG A 440 -6.21 13.92 13.29
C ARG A 440 -6.97 13.57 12.00
N GLU A 441 -8.23 13.16 12.14
CA GLU A 441 -9.09 12.98 10.98
C GLU A 441 -9.29 14.32 10.24
N GLY A 442 -9.06 14.30 8.91
CA GLY A 442 -9.13 15.47 8.05
C GLY A 442 -7.80 16.20 7.82
N ASP A 443 -6.78 16.01 8.66
CA ASP A 443 -5.50 16.74 8.50
C ASP A 443 -4.73 16.31 7.23
N LEU A 444 -5.04 15.14 6.64
CA LEU A 444 -4.26 14.57 5.52
C LEU A 444 -5.06 13.68 4.54
N GLY A 445 -6.39 13.81 4.43
CA GLY A 445 -7.18 13.03 3.45
C GLY A 445 -7.14 11.49 3.64
N TYR A 446 -6.86 11.03 4.86
CA TYR A 446 -6.45 9.66 5.19
C TYR A 446 -7.46 8.54 4.99
N GLY A 447 -8.76 8.85 4.85
CA GLY A 447 -9.75 7.84 4.44
C GLY A 447 -9.36 7.13 3.13
N ASN A 448 -8.55 7.79 2.29
CA ASN A 448 -8.12 7.27 0.99
C ASN A 448 -6.79 6.50 1.01
N TYR A 449 -6.04 6.50 2.12
CA TYR A 449 -4.67 5.95 2.17
C TYR A 449 -4.50 4.74 3.10
N ILE A 450 -5.59 4.26 3.72
CA ILE A 450 -5.64 2.88 4.21
C ILE A 450 -5.70 2.02 2.95
N SER A 451 -4.57 1.40 2.58
CA SER A 451 -4.46 0.62 1.34
C SER A 451 -5.59 -0.43 1.28
N PRO A 452 -6.31 -0.57 0.13
CA PRO A 452 -7.69 -1.06 0.05
C PRO A 452 -7.89 -2.56 0.33
N GLY A 453 -6.94 -3.23 0.94
CA GLY A 453 -7.14 -4.58 1.44
C GLY A 453 -5.86 -5.28 1.83
N PRO A 454 -5.99 -6.43 2.50
CA PRO A 454 -4.86 -7.22 2.92
C PRO A 454 -3.86 -7.56 1.81
N ASN A 455 -4.34 -7.80 0.60
CA ASN A 455 -3.49 -8.22 -0.52
C ASN A 455 -2.44 -7.17 -0.91
N TRP A 456 -2.77 -5.89 -0.78
CA TRP A 456 -1.84 -4.79 -1.11
C TRP A 456 -0.66 -4.72 -0.13
N SER A 457 -0.93 -4.96 1.16
CA SER A 457 0.05 -4.78 2.24
C SER A 457 0.77 -6.07 2.61
N THR A 458 0.24 -7.24 2.24
CA THR A 458 0.80 -8.55 2.60
C THR A 458 2.24 -8.72 2.12
N ALA A 459 2.50 -8.55 0.82
CA ALA A 459 3.84 -8.67 0.27
C ALA A 459 4.81 -7.64 0.85
N ALA A 460 4.35 -6.40 1.06
CA ALA A 460 5.16 -5.33 1.62
C ALA A 460 5.63 -5.63 3.06
N PHE A 461 4.72 -6.09 3.92
CA PHE A 461 5.08 -6.51 5.27
C PHE A 461 5.96 -7.77 5.25
N ALA A 462 5.60 -8.76 4.43
CA ALA A 462 6.27 -10.05 4.40
C ALA A 462 7.72 -9.96 3.88
N LEU A 463 8.00 -9.08 2.91
CA LEU A 463 9.36 -8.76 2.45
C LEU A 463 10.26 -8.32 3.61
N GLY A 464 9.75 -7.54 4.56
CA GLY A 464 10.52 -7.12 5.72
C GLY A 464 11.09 -8.29 6.52
N TYR A 465 10.37 -9.41 6.63
CA TYR A 465 10.84 -10.61 7.36
C TYR A 465 12.01 -11.30 6.65
N LEU A 466 12.24 -10.98 5.38
CA LEU A 466 13.31 -11.52 4.55
C LEU A 466 14.52 -10.58 4.45
N GLY A 467 14.50 -9.44 5.17
CA GLY A 467 15.60 -8.49 5.21
C GLY A 467 16.94 -9.16 5.56
N GLY A 468 17.96 -8.95 4.74
CA GLY A 468 19.29 -9.50 4.96
C GLY A 468 19.45 -10.99 4.58
N ASN A 469 18.44 -11.67 4.02
CA ASN A 469 18.57 -13.07 3.60
C ASN A 469 19.42 -13.27 2.32
N LYS A 470 19.77 -12.18 1.62
CA LYS A 470 20.58 -12.18 0.38
C LYS A 470 19.99 -13.02 -0.76
N GLU A 471 18.68 -13.25 -0.77
CA GLU A 471 18.00 -13.90 -1.91
C GLU A 471 17.82 -12.97 -3.12
N LEU A 472 17.85 -11.65 -2.91
CA LEU A 472 17.75 -10.60 -3.92
C LEU A 472 18.74 -9.47 -3.63
N GLY A 473 19.00 -8.62 -4.63
CA GLY A 473 19.84 -7.42 -4.47
C GLY A 473 19.32 -6.51 -3.36
N ILE A 474 18.01 -6.22 -3.38
CA ILE A 474 17.32 -5.42 -2.35
C ILE A 474 17.35 -6.03 -0.94
N LEU A 475 17.75 -7.30 -0.81
CA LEU A 475 17.91 -8.02 0.47
C LEU A 475 19.38 -8.20 0.86
N GLY A 476 20.30 -7.50 0.20
CA GLY A 476 21.72 -7.48 0.52
C GLY A 476 22.60 -8.38 -0.34
N ARG A 477 22.09 -8.98 -1.42
CA ARG A 477 22.96 -9.66 -2.41
C ARG A 477 23.75 -8.62 -3.20
N LYS A 478 25.07 -8.81 -3.32
CA LYS A 478 25.95 -7.90 -4.07
C LYS A 478 26.07 -8.24 -5.54
N HIS A 479 26.13 -9.53 -5.85
CA HIS A 479 26.43 -10.00 -7.20
C HIS A 479 25.43 -11.07 -7.64
N SER A 480 25.12 -11.08 -8.93
CA SER A 480 24.33 -12.11 -9.59
C SER A 480 25.17 -12.88 -10.60
N VAL A 481 24.95 -14.19 -10.71
CA VAL A 481 25.54 -15.03 -11.76
C VAL A 481 25.08 -14.65 -13.17
N PHE A 482 23.97 -13.91 -13.30
CA PHE A 482 23.43 -13.39 -14.57
C PHE A 482 23.75 -11.91 -14.80
N GLY A 483 24.45 -11.26 -13.85
CA GLY A 483 24.85 -9.87 -13.99
C GLY A 483 25.85 -9.66 -15.13
N LYS A 484 25.96 -8.41 -15.59
CA LYS A 484 26.97 -7.96 -16.58
C LYS A 484 28.38 -8.29 -16.11
N GLU A 485 28.65 -8.02 -14.84
CA GLU A 485 29.89 -8.39 -14.17
C GLU A 485 29.62 -9.64 -13.33
N VAL A 486 30.21 -10.77 -13.73
CA VAL A 486 30.10 -12.05 -13.03
C VAL A 486 31.40 -12.29 -12.27
N PRO A 487 31.43 -12.09 -10.94
CA PRO A 487 32.58 -12.46 -10.15
C PRO A 487 32.86 -13.96 -10.27
N ALA A 488 34.13 -14.36 -10.21
CA ALA A 488 34.56 -15.74 -10.42
C ALA A 488 34.11 -16.34 -11.77
N ALA A 489 33.92 -15.49 -12.81
CA ALA A 489 33.51 -15.90 -14.15
C ALA A 489 34.24 -17.14 -14.65
N MET A 490 35.58 -17.19 -14.56
CA MET A 490 36.37 -18.31 -15.07
C MET A 490 35.91 -19.68 -14.56
N ALA A 491 35.51 -19.79 -13.29
CA ALA A 491 35.03 -21.04 -12.70
C ALA A 491 33.58 -21.36 -13.09
N ILE A 492 32.74 -20.33 -13.25
CA ILE A 492 31.29 -20.48 -13.42
C ILE A 492 30.87 -20.55 -14.90
N GLN A 493 31.64 -19.95 -15.81
CA GLN A 493 31.29 -19.84 -17.24
C GLN A 493 30.89 -21.18 -17.89
N PRO A 494 31.58 -22.32 -17.64
CA PRO A 494 31.16 -23.59 -18.25
C PRO A 494 29.74 -24.01 -17.87
N ALA A 495 29.38 -23.90 -16.58
CA ALA A 495 28.04 -24.22 -16.10
C ALA A 495 27.01 -23.19 -16.58
N LEU A 496 27.37 -21.91 -16.59
CA LEU A 496 26.50 -20.84 -17.11
C LEU A 496 26.22 -21.02 -18.61
N ALA A 497 27.19 -21.50 -19.39
CA ALA A 497 26.98 -21.83 -20.79
C ALA A 497 25.97 -22.98 -20.97
N MET A 498 26.04 -24.03 -20.12
CA MET A 498 25.03 -25.11 -20.11
C MET A 498 23.64 -24.55 -19.77
N TYR A 499 23.57 -23.64 -18.80
CA TYR A 499 22.32 -22.97 -18.44
C TYR A 499 21.70 -22.20 -19.61
N ARG A 500 22.51 -21.38 -20.31
CA ARG A 500 22.06 -20.61 -21.48
C ARG A 500 21.63 -21.51 -22.65
N GLN A 501 22.21 -22.69 -22.76
CA GLN A 501 21.80 -23.74 -23.70
C GLN A 501 20.57 -24.54 -23.22
N GLN A 502 19.94 -24.14 -22.11
CA GLN A 502 18.80 -24.82 -21.47
C GLN A 502 19.11 -26.26 -21.01
N ARG A 503 20.38 -26.61 -20.86
CA ARG A 503 20.85 -27.91 -20.34
C ARG A 503 20.87 -27.89 -18.82
N PHE A 504 19.70 -27.68 -18.20
CA PHE A 504 19.58 -27.39 -16.77
C PHE A 504 20.03 -28.53 -15.85
N ALA A 505 19.81 -29.78 -16.24
CA ALA A 505 20.27 -30.94 -15.46
C ALA A 505 21.80 -31.05 -15.44
N GLU A 506 22.44 -30.85 -16.60
CA GLU A 506 23.91 -30.84 -16.71
C GLU A 506 24.52 -29.64 -15.98
N CYS A 507 23.86 -28.47 -16.08
CA CYS A 507 24.23 -27.29 -15.31
C CYS A 507 24.21 -27.57 -13.80
N GLN A 508 23.13 -28.19 -13.28
CA GLN A 508 23.03 -28.57 -11.87
C GLN A 508 24.17 -29.49 -11.43
N ALA A 509 24.44 -30.55 -12.18
CA ALA A 509 25.55 -31.46 -11.89
C ALA A 509 26.92 -30.75 -11.88
N ALA A 510 27.15 -29.82 -12.82
CA ALA A 510 28.39 -29.05 -12.89
C ALA A 510 28.57 -28.12 -11.68
N VAL A 511 27.51 -27.44 -11.23
CA VAL A 511 27.60 -26.51 -10.10
C VAL A 511 27.64 -27.20 -8.74
N GLU A 512 27.09 -28.42 -8.60
CA GLU A 512 27.24 -29.22 -7.37
C GLU A 512 28.72 -29.51 -7.03
N ALA A 513 29.55 -29.69 -8.05
CA ALA A 513 31.00 -29.81 -7.87
C ALA A 513 31.61 -28.48 -7.41
N LEU A 514 31.20 -27.35 -8.02
CA LEU A 514 31.68 -26.01 -7.68
C LEU A 514 31.26 -25.57 -6.26
N MET A 515 30.11 -26.03 -5.76
CA MET A 515 29.66 -25.75 -4.39
C MET A 515 30.55 -26.38 -3.31
N LYS A 516 31.39 -27.36 -3.67
CA LYS A 516 32.38 -27.99 -2.78
C LYS A 516 33.73 -27.26 -2.77
N VAL A 517 33.92 -26.28 -3.66
CA VAL A 517 35.14 -25.46 -3.71
C VAL A 517 35.20 -24.54 -2.47
N PRO A 518 36.38 -24.33 -1.84
CA PRO A 518 36.49 -23.51 -0.62
C PRO A 518 36.22 -22.02 -0.83
N ASP A 519 36.29 -21.53 -2.08
CA ASP A 519 36.07 -20.13 -2.42
C ASP A 519 34.60 -19.72 -2.17
N PRO A 520 34.32 -18.78 -1.24
CA PRO A 520 32.97 -18.37 -0.90
C PRO A 520 32.20 -17.76 -2.07
N LEU A 521 32.89 -17.05 -2.97
CA LEU A 521 32.28 -16.38 -4.11
C LEU A 521 31.88 -17.39 -5.19
N VAL A 522 32.77 -18.35 -5.49
CA VAL A 522 32.46 -19.47 -6.39
C VAL A 522 31.27 -20.26 -5.84
N LYS A 523 31.28 -20.57 -4.54
CA LYS A 523 30.19 -21.31 -3.89
C LYS A 523 28.85 -20.58 -3.95
N ASP A 524 28.85 -19.27 -3.70
CA ASP A 524 27.64 -18.45 -3.81
C ASP A 524 27.09 -18.44 -5.25
N MET A 525 27.94 -18.12 -6.24
CA MET A 525 27.55 -18.11 -7.65
C MET A 525 27.05 -19.48 -8.13
N ALA A 526 27.74 -20.55 -7.76
CA ALA A 526 27.32 -21.92 -8.06
C ALA A 526 25.95 -22.23 -7.43
N GLY A 527 25.73 -21.81 -6.17
CA GLY A 527 24.45 -21.94 -5.50
C GLY A 527 23.33 -21.16 -6.18
N GLN A 528 23.58 -19.93 -6.63
CA GLN A 528 22.62 -19.13 -7.39
C GLN A 528 22.22 -19.84 -8.69
N LEU A 529 23.21 -20.28 -9.46
CA LEU A 529 22.99 -20.96 -10.74
C LEU A 529 22.29 -22.31 -10.56
N HIS A 530 22.63 -23.06 -9.51
CA HIS A 530 21.95 -24.30 -9.13
C HIS A 530 20.46 -24.05 -8.88
N ARG A 531 20.12 -23.04 -8.07
CA ARG A 531 18.72 -22.67 -7.78
C ARG A 531 17.98 -22.27 -9.05
N ALA A 532 18.59 -21.45 -9.90
CA ALA A 532 17.99 -21.01 -11.17
C ALA A 532 17.76 -22.18 -12.15
N ALA A 533 18.73 -23.10 -12.27
CA ALA A 533 18.64 -24.26 -13.14
C ALA A 533 17.52 -25.22 -12.69
N ARG A 534 17.46 -25.53 -11.38
CA ARG A 534 16.41 -26.38 -10.80
C ARG A 534 15.01 -25.81 -11.05
N ARG A 535 14.87 -24.50 -10.83
CA ARG A 535 13.66 -23.72 -11.06
C ARG A 535 13.15 -23.78 -12.50
N ASN A 536 14.04 -23.58 -13.47
CA ASN A 536 13.68 -23.61 -14.88
C ASN A 536 13.45 -25.03 -15.42
N GLN A 537 14.20 -26.03 -14.94
CA GLN A 537 13.94 -27.44 -15.26
C GLN A 537 12.51 -27.84 -14.86
N LYS A 538 12.12 -27.55 -13.61
CA LYS A 538 10.76 -27.84 -13.12
C LYS A 538 9.67 -27.13 -13.93
N SER A 539 9.99 -25.94 -14.46
CA SER A 539 9.06 -25.20 -15.32
C SER A 539 8.88 -25.89 -16.67
N LEU A 540 9.94 -26.45 -17.26
CA LEU A 540 9.83 -27.25 -18.50
C LEU A 540 9.00 -28.53 -18.29
N GLU A 541 9.11 -29.16 -17.12
CA GLU A 541 8.32 -30.35 -16.76
C GLU A 541 6.82 -30.06 -16.61
N LEU A 542 6.45 -28.81 -16.32
CA LEU A 542 5.06 -28.37 -16.18
C LEU A 542 4.42 -27.92 -17.51
N VAL A 543 5.21 -27.73 -18.58
CA VAL A 543 4.69 -27.50 -19.93
C VAL A 543 4.33 -28.89 -20.51
N PRO A 544 3.05 -29.19 -20.78
CA PRO A 544 2.72 -30.45 -21.42
C PRO A 544 3.41 -30.48 -22.80
N VAL A 545 4.18 -31.53 -23.05
CA VAL A 545 4.76 -31.86 -24.35
C VAL A 545 3.61 -32.08 -25.34
N GLY A 546 3.13 -31.00 -25.95
CA GLY A 546 2.15 -31.02 -27.01
C GLY A 546 2.82 -31.45 -28.30
N THR A 547 2.64 -32.70 -28.68
CA THR A 547 2.91 -33.22 -30.02
C THR A 547 2.26 -32.28 -31.06
N PRO A 548 2.96 -31.85 -32.13
CA PRO A 548 2.31 -31.12 -33.20
C PRO A 548 1.30 -32.06 -33.88
N PRO A 549 0.05 -31.64 -34.16
CA PRO A 549 -0.85 -32.47 -34.94
C PRO A 549 -0.30 -32.62 -36.36
N GLN A 550 0.06 -33.84 -36.73
CA GLN A 550 0.17 -34.28 -38.12
C GLN A 550 -1.23 -34.57 -38.67
N GLY A 551 -1.46 -34.25 -39.94
CA GLY A 551 -2.66 -34.63 -40.72
C GLY A 551 -3.49 -33.41 -41.14
N GLU A 552 -3.38 -32.92 -42.37
CA GLU A 552 -3.98 -33.41 -43.64
C GLU A 552 -5.26 -32.64 -44.02
N GLY A 553 -5.15 -31.87 -45.10
CA GLY A 553 -6.10 -31.77 -46.21
C GLY A 553 -7.61 -31.54 -45.99
N ASP A 554 -8.02 -30.27 -46.12
CA ASP A 554 -9.12 -29.76 -46.98
C ASP A 554 -10.60 -30.01 -46.57
N PRO A 555 -11.61 -29.39 -47.26
CA PRO A 555 -12.17 -28.07 -46.95
C PRO A 555 -13.66 -28.07 -46.54
N LEU A 556 -14.11 -26.93 -45.98
CA LEU A 556 -15.48 -26.40 -46.00
C LEU A 556 -16.66 -27.34 -45.67
N VAL A 557 -17.23 -27.25 -44.45
CA VAL A 557 -18.70 -27.18 -44.27
C VAL A 557 -19.05 -26.24 -43.09
N ARG A 558 -20.06 -25.41 -43.36
CA ARG A 558 -20.67 -24.34 -42.58
C ARG A 558 -21.35 -24.82 -41.29
N GLY A 559 -21.24 -24.00 -40.23
CA GLY A 559 -22.09 -23.99 -39.04
C GLY A 559 -21.76 -22.76 -38.21
N GLY A 560 -22.63 -21.75 -38.22
CA GLY A 560 -22.27 -20.36 -37.94
C GLY A 560 -22.15 -19.96 -36.47
N TYR A 561 -21.32 -18.95 -36.23
CA TYR A 561 -21.59 -17.87 -35.28
C TYR A 561 -21.17 -16.54 -35.91
N THR A 562 -22.13 -15.63 -35.99
CA THR A 562 -22.05 -14.34 -36.66
C THR A 562 -21.28 -13.36 -35.79
N LEU A 563 -20.05 -13.00 -36.18
CA LEU A 563 -19.34 -11.83 -35.69
C LEU A 563 -19.46 -10.75 -36.79
N GLN A 564 -20.49 -9.90 -36.67
CA GLN A 564 -20.61 -8.71 -37.51
C GLN A 564 -19.68 -7.63 -36.97
N GLY A 565 -18.51 -7.51 -37.60
CA GLY A 565 -17.73 -6.29 -37.64
C GLY A 565 -17.64 -5.78 -39.08
N ARG A 566 -17.88 -4.48 -39.28
CA ARG A 566 -17.40 -3.56 -40.35
C ARG A 566 -18.22 -2.27 -40.23
N MET A 567 -17.68 -1.06 -40.27
CA MET A 567 -16.72 -0.48 -41.23
C MET A 567 -15.87 0.61 -40.56
N GLY A 568 -14.63 0.76 -41.02
CA GLY A 568 -13.78 1.92 -40.69
C GLY A 568 -13.80 2.98 -41.79
N PHE A 569 -13.22 4.15 -41.51
CA PHE A 569 -12.52 4.98 -42.50
C PHE A 569 -11.33 5.72 -41.83
N VAL A 570 -10.19 5.62 -42.52
CA VAL A 570 -8.94 6.39 -42.38
C VAL A 570 -9.13 7.76 -43.05
N TYR A 571 -8.45 8.85 -42.64
CA TYR A 571 -7.70 9.75 -43.56
C TYR A 571 -6.84 10.81 -42.81
N PHE A 572 -5.52 10.66 -42.97
CA PHE A 572 -4.39 11.60 -43.20
C PHE A 572 -4.10 12.87 -42.36
N SER A 573 -2.81 12.96 -41.99
CA SER A 573 -2.06 14.17 -41.64
C SER A 573 -1.83 15.07 -42.86
N PRO A 574 -1.60 16.38 -42.66
CA PRO A 574 -0.24 16.87 -42.91
C PRO A 574 0.23 17.93 -41.89
N THR A 575 1.54 17.96 -41.64
CA THR A 575 2.25 19.18 -41.22
C THR A 575 2.80 19.88 -42.48
N PRO A 576 3.00 21.22 -42.46
CA PRO A 576 4.34 21.76 -42.18
C PRO A 576 4.36 23.08 -41.35
N ARG A 577 5.51 23.36 -40.70
CA ARG A 577 5.94 24.67 -40.10
C ARG A 577 6.20 25.74 -41.22
N PRO A 578 6.62 27.04 -41.02
CA PRO A 578 7.10 27.80 -39.83
C PRO A 578 6.72 29.33 -39.74
N SER A 579 7.38 30.08 -38.82
CA SER A 579 7.49 31.57 -38.65
C SER A 579 6.34 32.29 -37.90
N SER A 580 6.50 33.36 -37.10
CA SER A 580 7.52 34.42 -36.92
C SER A 580 7.46 35.07 -35.52
N GLN A 581 8.52 35.79 -35.14
CA GLN A 581 8.66 36.65 -33.94
C GLN A 581 7.77 37.94 -33.96
N ALA A 582 7.74 38.61 -32.79
CA ALA A 582 7.25 39.96 -32.43
C ALA A 582 5.75 40.06 -32.08
N SER A 583 5.26 40.81 -31.06
CA SER A 583 5.82 41.56 -29.93
C SER A 583 4.63 42.12 -29.10
N ALA A 584 4.79 42.18 -27.77
CA ALA A 584 4.19 43.12 -26.80
C ALA A 584 2.66 43.43 -26.79
N ALA A 585 2.00 43.09 -25.67
CA ALA A 585 1.42 44.02 -24.68
C ALA A 585 0.57 43.23 -23.67
N GLY A 586 0.74 43.51 -22.37
CA GLY A 586 0.18 42.71 -21.29
C GLY A 586 -1.25 43.07 -20.85
N GLN A 587 -1.83 42.16 -20.07
CA GLN A 587 -2.47 42.36 -18.75
C GLN A 587 -3.44 41.21 -18.48
N GLY A 588 -3.45 40.69 -17.25
CA GLY A 588 -4.51 39.79 -16.75
C GLY A 588 -3.99 38.57 -16.00
N ALA A 589 -3.70 38.72 -14.71
CA ALA A 589 -3.57 37.58 -13.81
C ALA A 589 -4.93 36.85 -13.66
N PRO A 590 -4.98 35.51 -13.51
CA PRO A 590 -6.22 34.83 -13.14
C PRO A 590 -6.59 35.15 -11.69
N VAL A 591 -7.80 35.69 -11.51
CA VAL A 591 -8.44 36.02 -10.23
C VAL A 591 -8.85 34.72 -9.51
N PRO A 592 -8.69 34.61 -8.17
CA PRO A 592 -9.16 33.45 -7.42
C PRO A 592 -10.69 33.46 -7.30
N VAL A 593 -11.32 32.31 -7.54
CA VAL A 593 -12.74 32.08 -7.24
C VAL A 593 -12.89 31.96 -5.72
N GLY A 594 -13.50 32.95 -5.09
CA GLY A 594 -13.83 32.95 -3.66
C GLY A 594 -15.11 32.16 -3.37
N LEU A 595 -15.07 31.27 -2.37
CA LEU A 595 -16.25 30.67 -1.74
C LEU A 595 -16.85 31.69 -0.76
N VAL A 596 -18.13 32.03 -0.95
CA VAL A 596 -18.93 32.74 0.04
C VAL A 596 -19.88 31.73 0.66
N ASP A 597 -19.64 31.35 1.91
CA ASP A 597 -20.55 30.53 2.71
C ASP A 597 -21.57 31.44 3.42
N THR A 598 -22.84 31.29 3.08
CA THR A 598 -23.94 31.76 3.94
C THR A 598 -24.75 30.56 4.39
N LEU A 599 -24.56 30.16 5.64
CA LEU A 599 -25.39 29.19 6.35
C LEU A 599 -26.70 29.85 6.77
N VAL A 600 -27.83 29.37 6.26
CA VAL A 600 -29.14 29.56 6.90
C VAL A 600 -29.58 28.20 7.42
N ALA A 601 -29.72 28.12 8.74
CA ALA A 601 -30.18 26.94 9.46
C ALA A 601 -31.69 26.73 9.27
N ASP A 602 -32.10 25.48 9.46
CA ASP A 602 -33.45 24.90 9.36
C ASP A 602 -33.99 24.66 7.95
N GLN A 603 -33.81 23.42 7.45
CA GLN A 603 -34.75 22.54 6.69
C GLN A 603 -34.00 21.25 6.24
N PRO A 604 -34.65 20.05 6.16
CA PRO A 604 -34.00 18.77 5.88
C PRO A 604 -33.63 18.53 4.40
N GLN A 605 -33.59 19.58 3.58
CA GLN A 605 -33.13 19.51 2.20
C GLN A 605 -32.02 20.54 1.98
N VAL A 606 -30.79 20.04 1.87
CA VAL A 606 -29.63 20.87 1.54
C VAL A 606 -29.73 21.27 0.06
N ARG A 607 -30.23 22.49 -0.21
CA ARG A 607 -30.07 23.12 -1.54
C ARG A 607 -28.71 23.81 -1.57
N ARG A 608 -27.79 23.27 -2.37
CA ARG A 608 -26.57 23.99 -2.79
C ARG A 608 -26.76 24.49 -4.22
N SER A 609 -26.67 25.79 -4.40
CA SER A 609 -26.71 26.43 -5.72
C SER A 609 -25.27 26.72 -6.14
N PHE A 610 -24.87 26.27 -7.32
CA PHE A 610 -23.57 26.63 -7.92
C PHE A 610 -23.83 27.61 -9.06
N GLY A 611 -23.21 28.79 -8.99
CA GLY A 611 -23.21 29.76 -10.09
C GLY A 611 -21.96 29.59 -10.92
N ILE A 612 -22.10 29.34 -12.23
CA ILE A 612 -21.00 29.42 -13.19
C ILE A 612 -21.03 30.82 -13.80
N ALA A 613 -19.99 31.62 -13.55
CA ALA A 613 -19.96 33.02 -13.97
C ALA A 613 -19.79 33.22 -15.48
N ASP A 614 -19.20 32.24 -16.19
CA ASP A 614 -19.09 32.23 -17.65
C ASP A 614 -19.28 30.79 -18.20
N PRO A 615 -20.49 30.44 -18.67
CA PRO A 615 -20.80 29.11 -19.19
C PRO A 615 -19.99 28.73 -20.44
N ALA A 616 -19.52 29.70 -21.23
CA ALA A 616 -18.80 29.43 -22.48
C ALA A 616 -17.34 28.96 -22.25
N ALA A 617 -16.81 29.11 -21.03
CA ALA A 617 -15.46 28.72 -20.68
C ALA A 617 -15.34 27.27 -20.14
N VAL A 618 -16.47 26.59 -19.89
CA VAL A 618 -16.50 25.25 -19.29
C VAL A 618 -16.54 24.19 -20.40
N LYS A 619 -15.41 23.53 -20.66
CA LYS A 619 -15.31 22.44 -21.66
C LYS A 619 -15.68 21.06 -21.12
N GLU A 620 -15.67 20.89 -19.79
CA GLU A 620 -15.97 19.63 -19.12
C GLU A 620 -16.40 19.96 -17.69
N LEU A 621 -17.49 19.36 -17.20
CA LEU A 621 -17.96 19.54 -15.82
C LEU A 621 -18.08 18.17 -15.15
N LEU A 622 -17.13 17.85 -14.27
CA LEU A 622 -17.16 16.64 -13.48
C LEU A 622 -17.80 16.93 -12.12
N LEU A 623 -18.99 16.38 -11.88
CA LEU A 623 -19.63 16.40 -10.55
C LEU A 623 -19.45 15.03 -9.90
N THR A 624 -18.82 14.99 -8.73
CA THR A 624 -18.62 13.75 -7.96
C THR A 624 -19.25 13.93 -6.58
N TRP A 625 -20.05 12.97 -6.11
CA TRP A 625 -20.65 13.03 -4.78
C TRP A 625 -20.83 11.65 -4.17
N ASP A 626 -20.66 11.54 -2.85
CA ASP A 626 -21.00 10.37 -2.04
C ASP A 626 -22.36 10.61 -1.38
N MET A 627 -23.30 9.68 -1.56
CA MET A 627 -24.56 9.68 -0.81
C MET A 627 -24.52 8.62 0.30
N ASP A 628 -24.86 9.04 1.52
CA ASP A 628 -25.28 8.13 2.57
C ASP A 628 -26.78 7.81 2.43
N VAL A 629 -27.12 6.61 2.89
CA VAL A 629 -28.39 5.88 2.74
C VAL A 629 -29.65 6.76 2.69
N GLY A 630 -30.42 6.63 1.59
CA GLY A 630 -31.79 7.14 1.48
C GLY A 630 -31.92 8.58 1.00
N GLY A 631 -31.87 8.80 -0.32
CA GLY A 631 -32.20 10.10 -0.94
C GLY A 631 -32.23 9.99 -2.46
N GLY A 632 -33.23 10.59 -3.11
CA GLY A 632 -33.28 10.76 -4.56
C GLY A 632 -32.53 12.02 -4.99
N MET A 633 -31.93 12.00 -6.19
CA MET A 633 -31.20 13.14 -6.74
C MET A 633 -32.07 13.92 -7.73
N ARG A 634 -32.15 15.26 -7.56
CA ARG A 634 -32.63 16.19 -8.60
C ARG A 634 -31.49 17.08 -9.05
N VAL A 635 -31.23 17.10 -10.37
CA VAL A 635 -30.24 17.98 -10.98
C VAL A 635 -30.98 18.94 -11.91
N LEU A 636 -30.89 20.24 -11.62
CA LEU A 636 -31.41 21.34 -12.44
C LEU A 636 -30.23 22.02 -13.13
N LEU A 637 -30.13 21.87 -14.46
CA LEU A 637 -29.13 22.58 -15.26
C LEU A 637 -29.83 23.69 -16.05
N ASN A 638 -29.55 24.94 -15.68
CA ASN A 638 -30.20 26.09 -16.30
C ASN A 638 -29.45 26.49 -17.59
N GLY A 639 -29.98 26.10 -18.76
CA GLY A 639 -29.57 26.65 -20.05
C GLY A 639 -28.65 25.81 -20.94
N THR A 640 -28.38 24.54 -20.63
CA THR A 640 -27.57 23.64 -21.49
C THR A 640 -28.34 22.36 -21.83
N ARG A 641 -28.43 22.02 -23.13
CA ARG A 641 -29.08 20.80 -23.61
C ARG A 641 -28.28 19.56 -23.19
N ILE A 642 -28.91 18.61 -22.51
CA ILE A 642 -28.32 17.31 -22.18
C ILE A 642 -28.50 16.38 -23.40
N MET A 643 -27.40 15.98 -24.03
CA MET A 643 -27.43 15.14 -25.24
C MET A 643 -27.30 13.65 -24.94
N ALA A 644 -26.64 13.25 -23.84
CA ALA A 644 -26.52 11.84 -23.44
C ALA A 644 -26.23 11.71 -21.93
N VAL A 645 -26.68 10.59 -21.35
CA VAL A 645 -26.32 10.15 -19.99
C VAL A 645 -25.83 8.71 -20.13
N SER A 646 -24.63 8.41 -19.62
CA SER A 646 -24.06 7.06 -19.62
C SER A 646 -23.92 6.59 -18.17
N ILE A 647 -24.48 5.42 -17.87
CA ILE A 647 -24.35 4.76 -16.57
C ILE A 647 -23.54 3.49 -16.81
N ASP A 648 -22.39 3.35 -16.16
CA ASP A 648 -21.56 2.14 -16.24
C ASP A 648 -22.17 1.02 -15.37
N PRO A 649 -22.68 -0.08 -15.95
CA PRO A 649 -23.28 -1.16 -15.18
C PRO A 649 -22.23 -2.10 -14.55
N GLY A 650 -20.94 -1.87 -14.77
CA GLY A 650 -19.89 -2.82 -14.46
C GLY A 650 -19.27 -2.74 -13.06
N ARG A 651 -20.04 -2.66 -11.95
CA ARG A 651 -19.46 -2.83 -10.58
C ARG A 651 -20.43 -2.97 -9.39
N TRP A 652 -21.61 -3.58 -9.56
CA TRP A 652 -22.59 -3.66 -8.47
C TRP A 652 -22.52 -5.00 -7.73
N ARG A 653 -22.33 -4.95 -6.40
CA ARG A 653 -22.34 -6.14 -5.54
C ARG A 653 -23.21 -5.91 -4.30
N ASN A 654 -23.99 -6.90 -3.90
CA ASN A 654 -24.76 -6.83 -2.65
C ASN A 654 -23.86 -7.09 -1.42
N ALA A 655 -24.44 -7.01 -0.22
CA ALA A 655 -23.76 -7.35 1.05
C ALA A 655 -23.20 -8.78 1.14
N ARG A 656 -23.49 -9.64 0.15
CA ARG A 656 -22.96 -11.01 -0.01
C ARG A 656 -22.02 -11.15 -1.22
N ASN A 657 -21.50 -10.03 -1.74
CA ASN A 657 -20.53 -9.93 -2.83
C ASN A 657 -20.98 -10.54 -4.18
N THR A 658 -22.29 -10.69 -4.40
CA THR A 658 -22.87 -11.23 -5.65
C THR A 658 -23.17 -10.11 -6.64
N LEU A 659 -22.88 -10.31 -7.93
CA LEU A 659 -23.17 -9.34 -9.00
C LEU A 659 -24.67 -9.11 -9.11
N ILE A 660 -25.14 -7.86 -8.98
CA ILE A 660 -26.55 -7.52 -9.15
C ILE A 660 -26.74 -7.02 -10.58
N PRO A 661 -27.51 -7.71 -11.45
CA PRO A 661 -27.89 -7.14 -12.73
C PRO A 661 -28.89 -5.99 -12.49
N LEU A 662 -28.59 -4.80 -13.01
CA LEU A 662 -29.55 -3.71 -13.12
C LEU A 662 -30.72 -4.18 -13.99
N LYS A 663 -31.93 -4.26 -13.42
CA LYS A 663 -33.14 -4.23 -14.23
C LYS A 663 -33.28 -2.79 -14.70
N THR A 664 -33.27 -2.60 -16.01
CA THR A 664 -33.37 -1.34 -16.72
C THR A 664 -34.49 -0.49 -16.13
N THR A 665 -34.15 0.62 -15.46
CA THR A 665 -35.12 1.67 -15.12
C THR A 665 -35.23 2.60 -16.31
N THR A 666 -36.46 2.85 -16.75
CA THR A 666 -36.80 3.64 -17.94
C THR A 666 -36.31 5.09 -17.79
N LEU A 667 -35.48 5.55 -18.73
CA LEU A 667 -35.16 6.96 -18.93
C LEU A 667 -36.34 7.60 -19.68
N GLU A 668 -37.21 8.33 -18.98
CA GLU A 668 -38.19 9.20 -19.65
C GLU A 668 -37.66 10.64 -19.73
N LEU A 669 -37.35 11.08 -20.95
CA LEU A 669 -37.19 12.50 -21.26
C LEU A 669 -38.58 13.15 -21.21
N LEU A 670 -38.84 13.96 -20.19
CA LEU A 670 -39.98 14.89 -20.25
C LEU A 670 -39.73 15.91 -21.36
N LYS A 671 -40.81 16.33 -22.01
CA LYS A 671 -40.89 16.94 -23.36
C LYS A 671 -39.85 18.04 -23.66
N PRO A 672 -39.51 18.27 -24.94
CA PRO A 672 -38.51 19.26 -25.34
C PRO A 672 -38.90 20.67 -24.86
N GLY A 673 -38.13 21.21 -23.92
CA GLY A 673 -38.34 22.58 -23.38
C GLY A 673 -38.22 22.70 -21.87
N GLU A 674 -38.22 21.59 -21.11
CA GLU A 674 -38.03 21.58 -19.67
C GLU A 674 -36.70 20.89 -19.32
N ASN A 675 -35.76 21.62 -18.69
CA ASN A 675 -34.42 21.15 -18.36
C ASN A 675 -34.40 20.42 -17.00
N GLU A 676 -35.08 19.26 -16.90
CA GLU A 676 -35.02 18.41 -15.71
C GLU A 676 -34.70 16.95 -16.07
N LEU A 677 -33.77 16.35 -15.33
CA LEU A 677 -33.47 14.92 -15.34
C LEU A 677 -33.78 14.35 -13.94
N MET A 678 -34.72 13.41 -13.85
CA MET A 678 -34.96 12.63 -12.63
C MET A 678 -34.36 11.23 -12.78
N ILE A 679 -33.57 10.83 -11.80
CA ILE A 679 -33.05 9.46 -11.66
C ILE A 679 -33.59 8.91 -10.33
N GLU A 680 -34.49 7.95 -10.42
CA GLU A 680 -35.08 7.27 -9.26
C GLU A 680 -34.41 5.89 -9.10
N LEU A 681 -33.80 5.65 -7.94
CA LEU A 681 -33.13 4.40 -7.60
C LEU A 681 -33.94 3.66 -6.52
N ASP A 682 -34.21 2.37 -6.75
CA ASP A 682 -34.95 1.53 -5.81
C ASP A 682 -34.08 1.22 -4.58
N ALA A 683 -34.49 1.74 -3.42
CA ALA A 683 -33.62 1.96 -2.26
C ALA A 683 -33.27 0.70 -1.45
N ASP A 684 -33.91 -0.45 -1.73
CA ASP A 684 -33.78 -1.63 -0.88
C ASP A 684 -32.53 -2.50 -1.16
N ARG A 685 -31.65 -2.12 -2.11
CA ARG A 685 -30.58 -3.03 -2.59
C ARG A 685 -29.18 -2.44 -2.83
N VAL A 686 -28.92 -1.16 -2.51
CA VAL A 686 -27.61 -0.52 -2.77
C VAL A 686 -26.94 -0.09 -1.46
N THR A 687 -25.74 -0.62 -1.17
CA THR A 687 -25.01 -0.37 0.10
C THR A 687 -23.65 0.31 -0.07
N THR A 688 -23.31 0.78 -1.28
CA THR A 688 -22.07 1.54 -1.54
C THR A 688 -22.36 2.70 -2.50
N GLY A 689 -21.62 3.80 -2.35
CA GLY A 689 -21.82 5.07 -3.04
C GLY A 689 -22.04 4.95 -4.55
N VAL A 690 -22.93 5.80 -5.07
CA VAL A 690 -23.31 5.87 -6.49
C VAL A 690 -22.42 6.91 -7.18
N THR A 691 -21.67 6.50 -8.20
CA THR A 691 -21.00 7.46 -9.09
C THR A 691 -21.82 7.57 -10.37
N CYS A 692 -22.26 8.79 -10.70
CA CYS A 692 -22.99 9.08 -11.94
C CYS A 692 -22.15 10.07 -12.76
N THR A 693 -21.90 9.78 -14.03
CA THR A 693 -21.12 10.65 -14.93
C THR A 693 -22.05 11.28 -15.95
N LEU A 694 -22.13 12.61 -15.97
CA LEU A 694 -22.85 13.38 -16.97
C LEU A 694 -21.83 13.98 -17.94
N GLU A 695 -21.82 13.51 -19.18
CA GLU A 695 -21.09 14.15 -20.28
C GLU A 695 -22.03 15.15 -20.98
N ALA A 696 -21.73 16.43 -20.84
CA ALA A 696 -22.32 17.46 -21.70
C ALA A 696 -21.30 17.83 -22.77
N VAL A 697 -21.55 17.42 -24.00
CA VAL A 697 -20.77 17.85 -25.17
C VAL A 697 -21.48 19.04 -25.80
N TYR A 698 -20.78 20.18 -25.93
CA TYR A 698 -21.28 21.36 -26.66
C TYR A 698 -21.09 21.21 -28.17
#